data_AF-A0A960NN16-F1
#
_entry.id   AF-A0A960NN16-F1
#
_cell.length_a   1.000
_cell.length_b   1.000
_cell.length_c   1.000
_cell.angle_alpha   90.00
_cell.angle_beta   90.00
_cell.angle_gamma   90.00
#
_symmetry.space_group_name_H-M   'P 1'
#
loop_
_entity.id
_entity.type
_entity.pdbx_description
1 polymer ?
#
loop_
_entity_poly.entity_id
_entity_poly.type
_entity_poly.pdbx_seq_one_letter_code
_entity_poly.pdbx_strand_id
1 'polypeptide(L)'
;MQTDQFWTSLDGQILSLKAKQDAVALTLAFWPRNPQEFDFLKANLTTLRFTERSSLARIGIEMLLRGEPKVDGNRITLEAEAFLYDQSFPNAPYWKKLLRPGTPVGRLFYAPASAKLSSTQIWEAIKANQLKLPETISIDSSGRVFFTPHAVSYTLNPRLQRINFEHIVSGYAGRSFIDKVQVRHDASPLTIPPRSGILTGCSMYLKEHYVVLNPGEGNFGLHTSAVLLDPIKTFGTNIMLEVYNTGDHPVVNPMVSVEIFRAPPYSDPEVKTLAKKRQRLLGTAQSLFKCLDEFPARDTGAPAPKTRITVRGQSATMENRTIFVRANDEDLRKLLEGEVCPVGSLTMIQAVDTAPEDADTLIVDYFPDLLEHMELITRLADIKLKRIIFRRASRTHGYFLSSNAHARLDTFYNLGIKVYWYDELTKDLYLHTYKRDHGFFVREETARKFQESTILAFYGSAVGLDQADTDRISSLVDKLTGFLGGNLGVLTGGGGGVMRLATDQAREKGALTGACFLELEAQPPELGVDFFNTFQENSRHFRQKWFEAADFCIFNVGGVGTLEEIGIELCNLKLGIRPRVPYVFFNAKFWGSLRAQVEQMISDKRAPAWMADYILFTDDPDEVVRFYRRKLQVL
;
A
#
# COMPACT_ATOMS: atom_id res chain seq x y z
N MET A 1 -4.34 -5.38 23.43
CA MET A 1 -5.32 -5.09 22.36
C MET A 1 -6.66 -4.82 23.02
N GLN A 2 -7.44 -3.86 22.55
CA GLN A 2 -8.74 -3.52 23.14
C GLN A 2 -9.84 -4.41 22.53
N THR A 3 -10.74 -4.96 23.37
CA THR A 3 -11.77 -5.94 22.96
C THR A 3 -12.98 -5.32 22.25
N ASP A 4 -13.04 -3.99 22.22
CA ASP A 4 -14.07 -3.18 21.57
C ASP A 4 -13.66 -2.68 20.18
N GLN A 5 -12.45 -3.01 19.72
CA GLN A 5 -11.88 -2.57 18.45
C GLN A 5 -11.86 -3.69 17.39
N PHE A 6 -12.02 -3.29 16.13
CA PHE A 6 -11.84 -4.20 15.00
C PHE A 6 -10.38 -4.68 14.90
N TRP A 7 -10.17 -5.96 14.61
CA TRP A 7 -8.84 -6.54 14.51
C TRP A 7 -8.73 -7.49 13.32
N THR A 8 -7.53 -7.58 12.72
CA THR A 8 -7.21 -8.53 11.64
C THR A 8 -5.82 -9.16 11.84
N SER A 9 -5.68 -10.42 11.40
CA SER A 9 -4.42 -11.16 11.40
C SER A 9 -3.57 -10.88 10.14
N LEU A 10 -2.33 -11.39 10.15
CA LEU A 10 -1.62 -11.67 8.89
C LEU A 10 -2.29 -12.84 8.15
N ASP A 11 -1.94 -13.02 6.87
CA ASP A 11 -2.48 -14.14 6.09
C ASP A 11 -2.08 -15.48 6.75
N GLY A 12 -3.06 -16.35 6.96
CA GLY A 12 -2.84 -17.74 7.31
C GLY A 12 -2.46 -18.57 6.09
N GLN A 13 -2.08 -19.83 6.33
CA GLN A 13 -1.66 -20.75 5.29
C GLN A 13 -2.36 -22.10 5.39
N ILE A 14 -2.43 -22.83 4.29
CA ILE A 14 -2.81 -24.25 4.31
C ILE A 14 -1.73 -25.03 5.06
N LEU A 15 -2.11 -25.71 6.13
CA LEU A 15 -1.23 -26.62 6.88
C LEU A 15 -1.24 -28.02 6.28
N SER A 16 -2.44 -28.54 6.02
CA SER A 16 -2.65 -29.85 5.40
C SER A 16 -3.91 -29.84 4.55
N LEU A 17 -3.97 -30.75 3.58
CA LEU A 17 -5.12 -30.89 2.69
C LEU A 17 -5.41 -32.35 2.36
N LYS A 18 -6.68 -32.66 2.11
CA LYS A 18 -7.14 -33.96 1.64
C LYS A 18 -8.14 -33.76 0.51
N ALA A 19 -7.78 -34.23 -0.69
CA ALA A 19 -8.65 -34.17 -1.85
C ALA A 19 -9.89 -35.06 -1.66
N LYS A 20 -11.06 -34.53 -2.02
CA LYS A 20 -12.33 -35.25 -2.16
C LYS A 20 -12.77 -35.23 -3.63
N GLN A 21 -13.91 -35.86 -3.94
CA GLN A 21 -14.43 -35.94 -5.31
C GLN A 21 -14.69 -34.56 -5.92
N ASP A 22 -15.37 -33.66 -5.23
CA ASP A 22 -15.72 -32.32 -5.75
C ASP A 22 -15.16 -31.16 -4.92
N ALA A 23 -14.43 -31.48 -3.85
CA ALA A 23 -13.90 -30.51 -2.90
C ALA A 23 -12.48 -30.89 -2.42
N VAL A 24 -11.87 -30.04 -1.61
CA VAL A 24 -10.64 -30.31 -0.87
C VAL A 24 -10.87 -29.92 0.58
N ALA A 25 -10.72 -30.87 1.50
CA ALA A 25 -10.70 -30.55 2.93
C ALA A 25 -9.34 -29.95 3.28
N LEU A 26 -9.34 -28.84 4.03
CA LEU A 26 -8.17 -28.06 4.38
C LEU A 26 -8.11 -27.87 5.90
N THR A 27 -6.91 -28.01 6.46
CA THR A 27 -6.58 -27.43 7.76
C THR A 27 -5.79 -26.16 7.50
N LEU A 28 -6.30 -25.02 7.95
CA LEU A 28 -5.69 -23.70 7.84
C LEU A 28 -4.99 -23.37 9.15
N ALA A 29 -3.87 -22.64 9.09
CA ALA A 29 -3.09 -22.23 10.25
C ALA A 29 -2.76 -20.73 10.22
N PHE A 30 -2.85 -20.09 11.39
CA PHE A 30 -2.60 -18.67 11.60
C PHE A 30 -1.66 -18.46 12.77
N TRP A 31 -0.55 -17.75 12.54
CA TRP A 31 0.45 -17.48 13.55
C TRP A 31 0.31 -16.04 14.07
N PRO A 32 0.15 -15.84 15.38
CA PRO A 32 0.12 -14.53 15.99
C PRO A 32 1.49 -13.84 15.89
N ARG A 33 1.47 -12.53 15.65
CA ARG A 33 2.62 -11.64 15.51
C ARG A 33 3.44 -11.52 16.79
N ASN A 34 2.80 -11.67 17.94
CA ASN A 34 3.43 -11.57 19.26
C ASN A 34 2.56 -12.26 20.35
N PRO A 35 3.11 -12.50 21.55
CA PRO A 35 2.37 -13.16 22.64
C PRO A 35 1.07 -12.44 23.05
N GLN A 36 1.06 -11.11 23.07
CA GLN A 36 -0.12 -10.32 23.45
C GLN A 36 -1.28 -10.50 22.46
N GLU A 37 -0.95 -10.59 21.17
CA GLU A 37 -1.92 -10.95 20.15
C GLU A 37 -2.42 -12.38 20.34
N PHE A 38 -1.53 -13.32 20.67
CA PHE A 38 -1.97 -14.70 20.87
C PHE A 38 -2.95 -14.83 22.04
N ASP A 39 -2.70 -14.12 23.14
CA ASP A 39 -3.62 -14.06 24.28
C ASP A 39 -4.98 -13.47 23.88
N PHE A 40 -4.98 -12.42 23.06
CA PHE A 40 -6.20 -11.86 22.48
C PHE A 40 -6.97 -12.88 21.62
N LEU A 41 -6.28 -13.65 20.77
CA LEU A 41 -6.94 -14.68 19.95
C LEU A 41 -7.53 -15.80 20.77
N LYS A 42 -6.82 -16.27 21.79
CA LYS A 42 -7.32 -17.30 22.71
C LYS A 42 -8.58 -16.82 23.45
N ALA A 43 -8.60 -15.55 23.88
CA ALA A 43 -9.74 -14.98 24.60
C ALA A 43 -10.98 -14.79 23.72
N ASN A 44 -10.81 -14.62 22.40
CA ASN A 44 -11.90 -14.32 21.46
C ASN A 44 -12.17 -15.46 20.47
N LEU A 45 -11.68 -16.66 20.74
CA LEU A 45 -11.59 -17.77 19.78
C LEU A 45 -12.90 -18.02 19.02
N THR A 46 -14.03 -18.14 19.71
CA THR A 46 -15.35 -18.44 19.12
C THR A 46 -15.99 -17.26 18.36
N THR A 47 -15.39 -16.07 18.45
CA THR A 47 -15.87 -14.85 17.77
C THR A 47 -15.00 -14.47 16.58
N LEU A 48 -13.90 -15.19 16.37
CA LEU A 48 -13.03 -14.97 15.23
C LEU A 48 -13.75 -15.41 13.95
N ARG A 49 -13.74 -14.52 12.97
CA ARG A 49 -14.28 -14.76 11.63
C ARG A 49 -13.14 -14.96 10.66
N PHE A 50 -13.39 -15.72 9.60
CA PHE A 50 -12.46 -15.93 8.50
C PHE A 50 -12.89 -15.10 7.29
N THR A 51 -11.91 -14.50 6.61
CA THR A 51 -12.08 -13.94 5.27
C THR A 51 -11.10 -14.64 4.34
N GLU A 52 -11.62 -15.22 3.27
CA GLU A 52 -10.80 -15.77 2.20
C GLU A 52 -10.04 -14.65 1.48
N ARG A 53 -8.90 -15.00 0.90
CA ARG A 53 -8.16 -14.11 0.02
C ARG A 53 -8.94 -13.94 -1.29
N SER A 54 -9.42 -12.73 -1.56
CA SER A 54 -10.13 -12.37 -2.82
C SER A 54 -9.42 -12.84 -4.10
N SER A 55 -8.08 -12.97 -4.13
CA SER A 55 -7.38 -13.52 -5.30
C SER A 55 -7.74 -14.98 -5.62
N LEU A 56 -8.10 -15.79 -4.60
CA LEU A 56 -8.57 -17.17 -4.77
C LEU A 56 -10.03 -17.18 -5.24
N ALA A 57 -10.88 -16.36 -4.62
CA ALA A 57 -12.27 -16.15 -5.04
C ALA A 57 -12.38 -15.70 -6.51
N ARG A 58 -11.50 -14.81 -6.97
CA ARG A 58 -11.45 -14.34 -8.38
C ARG A 58 -11.03 -15.41 -9.39
N ILE A 59 -10.46 -16.52 -8.94
CA ILE A 59 -10.19 -17.68 -9.78
C ILE A 59 -11.15 -18.84 -9.46
N GLY A 60 -12.35 -18.51 -8.97
CA GLY A 60 -13.46 -19.46 -8.80
C GLY A 60 -13.35 -20.39 -7.60
N ILE A 61 -12.35 -20.24 -6.73
CA ILE A 61 -12.17 -21.06 -5.52
C ILE A 61 -12.91 -20.40 -4.37
N GLU A 62 -13.74 -21.17 -3.66
CA GLU A 62 -14.46 -20.75 -2.45
C GLU A 62 -14.07 -21.67 -1.28
N MET A 63 -13.88 -21.09 -0.10
CA MET A 63 -13.56 -21.83 1.13
C MET A 63 -14.60 -21.63 2.23
N LEU A 64 -15.35 -22.70 2.57
CA LEU A 64 -16.31 -22.67 3.68
C LEU A 64 -15.73 -23.33 4.93
N LEU A 65 -15.83 -22.65 6.07
CA LEU A 65 -15.38 -23.20 7.35
C LEU A 65 -16.19 -24.42 7.79
N ARG A 66 -15.52 -25.35 8.47
CA ARG A 66 -16.08 -26.58 9.04
C ARG A 66 -15.79 -26.65 10.54
N GLY A 67 -16.67 -26.06 11.33
CA GLY A 67 -16.55 -26.02 12.79
C GLY A 67 -15.74 -24.84 13.31
N GLU A 68 -15.44 -24.89 14.61
CA GLU A 68 -14.87 -23.76 15.34
C GLU A 68 -13.32 -23.69 15.27
N PRO A 69 -12.73 -22.49 15.36
CA PRO A 69 -11.27 -22.33 15.47
C PRO A 69 -10.72 -23.03 16.72
N LYS A 70 -9.49 -23.56 16.61
CA LYS A 70 -8.81 -24.28 17.70
C LYS A 70 -7.43 -23.71 17.97
N VAL A 71 -6.98 -23.82 19.21
CA VAL A 71 -5.59 -23.51 19.58
C VAL A 71 -4.76 -24.78 19.39
N ASP A 72 -3.67 -24.67 18.62
CA ASP A 72 -2.71 -25.76 18.39
C ASP A 72 -1.29 -25.21 18.61
N GLY A 73 -0.68 -25.54 19.74
CA GLY A 73 0.64 -25.02 20.10
C GLY A 73 0.67 -23.48 20.14
N ASN A 74 1.45 -22.87 19.23
CA ASN A 74 1.62 -21.42 19.11
C ASN A 74 0.81 -20.79 17.95
N ARG A 75 -0.21 -21.48 17.45
CA ARG A 75 -1.04 -21.04 16.32
C ARG A 75 -2.52 -21.30 16.57
N ILE A 76 -3.36 -20.66 15.74
CA ILE A 76 -4.79 -20.97 15.61
C ILE A 76 -4.98 -21.82 14.35
N THR A 77 -5.79 -22.86 14.44
CA THR A 77 -6.17 -23.71 13.31
C THR A 77 -7.67 -23.66 13.01
N LEU A 78 -8.02 -23.77 11.74
CA LEU A 78 -9.38 -23.81 11.22
C LEU A 78 -9.51 -24.98 10.25
N GLU A 79 -10.61 -25.71 10.32
CA GLU A 79 -10.98 -26.66 9.27
C GLU A 79 -11.84 -25.94 8.24
N ALA A 80 -11.59 -26.18 6.95
CA ALA A 80 -12.33 -25.59 5.85
C ALA A 80 -12.51 -26.61 4.72
N GLU A 81 -13.52 -26.38 3.88
CA GLU A 81 -13.72 -27.11 2.64
C GLU A 81 -13.65 -26.14 1.47
N ALA A 82 -12.66 -26.33 0.62
CA ALA A 82 -12.52 -25.60 -0.64
C ALA A 82 -13.25 -26.32 -1.77
N PHE A 83 -13.90 -25.57 -2.66
CA PHE A 83 -14.53 -26.08 -3.89
C PHE A 83 -14.51 -25.00 -4.98
N LEU A 84 -14.88 -25.39 -6.22
CA LEU A 84 -15.09 -24.41 -7.29
C LEU A 84 -16.54 -23.94 -7.35
N TYR A 85 -16.75 -22.64 -7.15
CA TYR A 85 -18.05 -22.00 -7.35
C TYR A 85 -18.20 -21.42 -8.77
N ASP A 86 -17.09 -21.16 -9.44
CA ASP A 86 -17.03 -20.79 -10.85
C ASP A 86 -15.99 -21.64 -11.59
N GLN A 87 -16.41 -22.28 -12.68
CA GLN A 87 -15.56 -23.13 -13.52
C GLN A 87 -15.13 -22.44 -14.82
N SER A 88 -15.52 -21.18 -15.02
CA SER A 88 -15.29 -20.45 -16.27
C SER A 88 -13.83 -20.05 -16.49
N PHE A 89 -13.00 -20.05 -15.44
CA PHE A 89 -11.61 -19.62 -15.56
C PHE A 89 -10.73 -20.65 -16.31
N PRO A 90 -9.71 -20.18 -17.04
CA PRO A 90 -8.78 -21.07 -17.74
C PRO A 90 -8.08 -22.05 -16.78
N ASN A 91 -7.97 -23.31 -17.18
CA ASN A 91 -7.38 -24.39 -16.38
C ASN A 91 -8.17 -24.74 -15.10
N ALA A 92 -9.47 -24.44 -15.02
CA ALA A 92 -10.31 -24.82 -13.88
C ALA A 92 -10.19 -26.28 -13.41
N PRO A 93 -10.09 -27.31 -14.29
CA PRO A 93 -9.90 -28.69 -13.85
C PRO A 93 -8.64 -28.94 -13.01
N TYR A 94 -7.66 -28.03 -13.04
CA TYR A 94 -6.41 -28.12 -12.29
C TYR A 94 -6.49 -27.50 -10.88
N TRP A 95 -7.62 -26.89 -10.49
CA TRP A 95 -7.72 -26.09 -9.26
C TRP A 95 -7.25 -26.79 -7.98
N LYS A 96 -7.57 -28.07 -7.80
CA LYS A 96 -7.18 -28.84 -6.61
C LYS A 96 -5.66 -28.94 -6.44
N LYS A 97 -4.94 -29.00 -7.56
CA LYS A 97 -3.47 -29.12 -7.60
C LYS A 97 -2.76 -27.78 -7.41
N LEU A 98 -3.50 -26.67 -7.49
CA LEU A 98 -3.00 -25.34 -7.13
C LEU A 98 -2.84 -25.20 -5.61
N LEU A 99 -3.76 -25.79 -4.84
CA LEU A 99 -3.73 -25.74 -3.38
C LEU A 99 -2.66 -26.67 -2.83
N ARG A 100 -1.75 -26.15 -2.00
CA ARG A 100 -0.64 -26.89 -1.39
C ARG A 100 -0.38 -26.40 0.04
N PRO A 101 0.26 -27.20 0.90
CA PRO A 101 0.77 -26.68 2.17
C PRO A 101 1.63 -25.43 1.95
N GLY A 102 1.43 -24.41 2.78
CA GLY A 102 2.08 -23.10 2.68
C GLY A 102 1.34 -22.08 1.79
N THR A 103 0.33 -22.50 1.00
CA THR A 103 -0.50 -21.56 0.22
C THR A 103 -1.20 -20.56 1.15
N PRO A 104 -1.06 -19.24 0.94
CA PRO A 104 -1.79 -18.23 1.71
C PRO A 104 -3.29 -18.25 1.39
N VAL A 105 -4.14 -18.24 2.42
CA VAL A 105 -5.60 -18.48 2.27
C VAL A 105 -6.50 -17.31 2.62
N GLY A 106 -5.97 -16.30 3.30
CA GLY A 106 -6.76 -15.18 3.82
C GLY A 106 -6.48 -14.94 5.30
N ARG A 107 -7.39 -14.27 6.00
CA ARG A 107 -7.14 -13.73 7.35
C ARG A 107 -8.21 -14.13 8.34
N LEU A 108 -7.82 -14.15 9.61
CA LEU A 108 -8.75 -14.05 10.72
C LEU A 108 -9.05 -12.57 11.00
N PHE A 109 -10.27 -12.29 11.42
CA PHE A 109 -10.64 -10.98 11.91
C PHE A 109 -11.64 -11.07 13.05
N TYR A 110 -11.65 -10.04 13.88
CA TYR A 110 -12.60 -9.86 14.97
C TYR A 110 -13.33 -8.54 14.74
N ALA A 111 -14.67 -8.61 14.68
CA ALA A 111 -15.55 -7.51 14.32
C ALA A 111 -16.58 -7.30 15.45
N PRO A 112 -16.23 -6.58 16.53
CA PRO A 112 -17.11 -6.44 17.67
C PRO A 112 -18.31 -5.55 17.34
N ALA A 113 -19.47 -5.86 17.94
CA ALA A 113 -20.69 -5.06 17.78
C ALA A 113 -20.50 -3.60 18.21
N SER A 114 -19.62 -3.33 19.19
CA SER A 114 -19.27 -1.96 19.63
C SER A 114 -18.59 -1.13 18.55
N ALA A 115 -17.91 -1.75 17.58
CA ALA A 115 -17.28 -1.07 16.47
C ALA A 115 -18.22 -0.91 15.27
N LYS A 116 -19.36 -1.61 15.22
CA LYS A 116 -20.33 -1.51 14.12
C LYS A 116 -20.99 -0.13 14.13
N LEU A 117 -21.04 0.53 12.97
CA LEU A 117 -21.70 1.82 12.83
C LEU A 117 -23.22 1.64 12.73
N SER A 118 -23.96 2.52 13.40
CA SER A 118 -25.40 2.70 13.22
C SER A 118 -25.71 3.41 11.89
N SER A 119 -26.97 3.36 11.45
CA SER A 119 -27.42 4.05 10.24
C SER A 119 -27.15 5.56 10.28
N THR A 120 -27.36 6.20 11.44
CA THR A 120 -27.03 7.62 11.65
C THR A 120 -25.54 7.89 11.47
N GLN A 121 -24.67 7.09 12.10
CA GLN A 121 -23.22 7.26 11.99
C GLN A 121 -22.72 7.05 10.56
N ILE A 122 -23.27 6.08 9.83
CA ILE A 122 -22.93 5.87 8.41
C ILE A 122 -23.31 7.10 7.59
N TRP A 123 -24.52 7.63 7.79
CA TRP A 123 -24.99 8.79 7.06
C TRP A 123 -24.19 10.06 7.36
N GLU A 124 -23.82 10.28 8.63
CA GLU A 124 -22.93 11.36 9.04
C GLU A 124 -21.55 11.23 8.40
N ALA A 125 -20.96 10.02 8.39
CA ALA A 125 -19.68 9.76 7.77
C ALA A 125 -19.70 10.04 6.25
N ILE A 126 -20.79 9.68 5.55
CA ILE A 126 -20.97 10.01 4.13
C ILE A 126 -21.05 11.53 3.92
N LYS A 127 -21.87 12.22 4.70
CA LYS A 127 -22.02 13.69 4.62
C LYS A 127 -20.72 14.44 4.91
N ALA A 128 -19.91 13.92 5.83
CA ALA A 128 -18.62 14.48 6.20
C ALA A 128 -17.47 14.06 5.24
N ASN A 129 -17.77 13.32 4.16
CA ASN A 129 -16.77 12.72 3.28
C ASN A 129 -15.72 11.88 4.03
N GLN A 130 -16.08 11.25 5.16
CA GLN A 130 -15.24 10.31 5.90
C GLN A 130 -15.40 8.87 5.40
N LEU A 131 -16.41 8.64 4.57
CA LEU A 131 -16.70 7.38 3.92
C LEU A 131 -17.35 7.70 2.58
N LYS A 132 -16.92 7.05 1.50
CA LYS A 132 -17.65 7.10 0.22
C LYS A 132 -18.10 5.70 -0.16
N LEU A 133 -19.40 5.58 -0.39
CA LEU A 133 -20.07 4.35 -0.79
C LEU A 133 -20.64 4.51 -2.21
N PRO A 134 -21.08 3.42 -2.86
CA PRO A 134 -21.70 3.49 -4.18
C PRO A 134 -22.92 4.41 -4.18
N GLU A 135 -23.23 5.01 -5.32
CA GLU A 135 -24.36 5.95 -5.44
C GLU A 135 -25.75 5.31 -5.29
N THR A 136 -25.84 3.99 -5.36
CA THR A 136 -27.08 3.22 -5.33
C THR A 136 -27.42 2.64 -3.96
N ILE A 137 -26.97 3.28 -2.88
CA ILE A 137 -27.10 2.72 -1.52
C ILE A 137 -28.50 2.88 -0.91
N SER A 138 -28.85 1.94 -0.04
CA SER A 138 -29.89 2.05 0.98
C SER A 138 -29.34 1.61 2.33
N ILE A 139 -29.71 2.29 3.41
CA ILE A 139 -29.24 1.99 4.77
C ILE A 139 -30.45 1.59 5.60
N ASP A 140 -30.47 0.39 6.15
CA ASP A 140 -31.57 -0.06 7.01
C ASP A 140 -31.43 0.44 8.46
N SER A 141 -32.47 0.21 9.26
CA SER A 141 -32.51 0.62 10.67
C SER A 141 -31.45 -0.06 11.55
N SER A 142 -30.86 -1.17 11.10
CA SER A 142 -29.80 -1.90 11.80
C SER A 142 -28.38 -1.47 11.39
N GLY A 143 -28.26 -0.47 10.52
CA GLY A 143 -26.97 0.00 9.99
C GLY A 143 -26.37 -0.93 8.94
N ARG A 144 -27.17 -1.79 8.29
CA ARG A 144 -26.72 -2.54 7.10
C ARG A 144 -26.89 -1.67 5.87
N VAL A 145 -25.88 -1.65 5.01
CA VAL A 145 -25.91 -0.93 3.74
C VAL A 145 -26.11 -1.92 2.61
N PHE A 146 -27.08 -1.63 1.75
CA PHE A 146 -27.38 -2.37 0.54
C PHE A 146 -27.01 -1.52 -0.66
N PHE A 147 -26.40 -2.09 -1.69
CA PHE A 147 -26.11 -1.38 -2.93
C PHE A 147 -26.12 -2.32 -4.13
N THR A 148 -26.27 -1.75 -5.33
CA THR A 148 -26.11 -2.49 -6.57
C THR A 148 -24.66 -2.36 -7.06
N PRO A 149 -24.00 -3.47 -7.43
CA PRO A 149 -22.70 -3.42 -8.09
C PRO A 149 -22.74 -2.62 -9.40
N HIS A 150 -21.56 -2.27 -9.92
CA HIS A 150 -21.43 -1.71 -11.26
C HIS A 150 -21.96 -2.71 -12.29
N ALA A 151 -22.62 -2.24 -13.35
CA ALA A 151 -23.18 -3.05 -14.44
C ALA A 151 -22.09 -3.60 -15.39
N VAL A 152 -21.14 -4.34 -14.82
CA VAL A 152 -19.96 -4.90 -15.49
C VAL A 152 -19.66 -6.28 -14.93
N SER A 153 -19.19 -7.17 -15.80
CA SER A 153 -18.64 -8.45 -15.39
C SER A 153 -17.18 -8.56 -15.78
N TYR A 154 -16.42 -9.36 -15.03
CA TYR A 154 -15.02 -9.62 -15.29
C TYR A 154 -14.83 -11.11 -15.55
N THR A 155 -14.15 -11.42 -16.65
CA THR A 155 -13.62 -12.76 -16.90
C THR A 155 -12.10 -12.71 -16.90
N LEU A 156 -11.44 -13.86 -16.87
CA LEU A 156 -9.98 -13.91 -17.03
C LEU A 156 -9.61 -14.09 -18.50
N ASN A 157 -8.46 -13.52 -18.89
CA ASN A 157 -7.94 -13.68 -20.24
C ASN A 157 -7.74 -15.18 -20.55
N PRO A 158 -8.37 -15.74 -21.61
CA PRO A 158 -8.31 -17.17 -21.91
C PRO A 158 -6.91 -17.68 -22.27
N ARG A 159 -5.96 -16.77 -22.55
CA ARG A 159 -4.56 -17.13 -22.86
C ARG A 159 -3.72 -17.39 -21.61
N LEU A 160 -4.24 -17.17 -20.41
CA LEU A 160 -3.52 -17.41 -19.17
C LEU A 160 -3.15 -18.89 -19.06
N GLN A 161 -1.88 -19.13 -18.76
CA GLN A 161 -1.31 -20.45 -18.61
C GLN A 161 -1.40 -20.88 -17.16
N ARG A 162 -1.27 -22.19 -16.90
CA ARG A 162 -1.29 -22.76 -15.56
C ARG A 162 -0.33 -22.06 -14.58
N ILE A 163 0.86 -21.68 -15.03
CA ILE A 163 1.86 -20.99 -14.19
C ILE A 163 1.33 -19.66 -13.64
N ASN A 164 0.47 -18.95 -14.38
CA ASN A 164 -0.13 -17.70 -13.89
C ASN A 164 -1.02 -17.96 -12.67
N PHE A 165 -1.79 -19.05 -12.66
CA PHE A 165 -2.62 -19.45 -11.53
C PHE A 165 -1.78 -19.94 -10.34
N GLU A 166 -0.67 -20.65 -10.61
CA GLU A 166 0.28 -21.04 -9.56
C GLU A 166 0.89 -19.81 -8.87
N HIS A 167 1.22 -18.75 -9.62
CA HIS A 167 1.68 -17.48 -9.04
C HIS A 167 0.59 -16.75 -8.23
N ILE A 168 -0.67 -16.78 -8.70
CA ILE A 168 -1.80 -16.18 -7.97
C ILE A 168 -1.97 -16.87 -6.62
N VAL A 169 -2.04 -18.20 -6.63
CA VAL A 169 -2.29 -19.01 -5.44
C VAL A 169 -1.13 -18.96 -4.46
N SER A 170 0.13 -18.96 -4.93
CA SER A 170 1.29 -18.80 -4.04
C SER A 170 1.42 -17.41 -3.42
N GLY A 171 0.71 -16.42 -3.98
CA GLY A 171 0.80 -15.02 -3.59
C GLY A 171 1.94 -14.24 -4.20
N TYR A 172 2.72 -14.85 -5.11
CA TYR A 172 3.72 -14.15 -5.92
C TYR A 172 3.09 -13.12 -6.87
N ALA A 173 1.92 -13.45 -7.44
CA ALA A 173 1.12 -12.53 -8.25
C ALA A 173 -0.12 -12.09 -7.47
N GLY A 174 -0.07 -10.88 -6.91
CA GLY A 174 -1.17 -10.31 -6.13
C GLY A 174 -2.37 -9.82 -6.96
N ARG A 175 -3.26 -9.07 -6.31
CA ARG A 175 -4.46 -8.47 -6.94
C ARG A 175 -4.11 -7.62 -8.16
N SER A 176 -3.02 -6.86 -8.09
CA SER A 176 -2.54 -6.01 -9.19
C SER A 176 -2.20 -6.79 -10.47
N PHE A 177 -1.77 -8.06 -10.37
CA PHE A 177 -1.60 -8.91 -11.55
C PHE A 177 -2.96 -9.34 -12.10
N ILE A 178 -3.88 -9.77 -11.23
CA ILE A 178 -5.21 -10.24 -11.62
C ILE A 178 -5.99 -9.11 -12.31
N ASP A 179 -5.94 -7.89 -11.76
CA ASP A 179 -6.61 -6.71 -12.33
C ASP A 179 -6.13 -6.42 -13.77
N LYS A 180 -4.86 -6.67 -14.09
CA LYS A 180 -4.28 -6.50 -15.46
C LYS A 180 -4.76 -7.55 -16.46
N VAL A 181 -5.06 -8.76 -15.99
CA VAL A 181 -5.42 -9.90 -16.86
C VAL A 181 -6.91 -10.19 -16.88
N GLN A 182 -7.69 -9.49 -16.04
CA GLN A 182 -9.14 -9.48 -16.10
C GLN A 182 -9.63 -8.70 -17.32
N VAL A 183 -10.58 -9.29 -18.03
CA VAL A 183 -11.27 -8.70 -19.18
C VAL A 183 -12.61 -8.19 -18.68
N ARG A 184 -12.83 -6.88 -18.79
CA ARG A 184 -14.08 -6.22 -18.44
C ARG A 184 -15.08 -6.33 -19.58
N HIS A 185 -16.30 -6.73 -19.26
CA HIS A 185 -17.46 -6.73 -20.15
C HIS A 185 -18.54 -5.83 -19.58
N ASP A 186 -19.18 -5.00 -20.41
CA ASP A 186 -20.39 -4.30 -19.99
C ASP A 186 -21.53 -5.32 -19.87
N ALA A 187 -22.25 -5.29 -18.76
CA ALA A 187 -23.27 -6.28 -18.44
C ALA A 187 -24.45 -5.60 -17.75
N SER A 188 -25.45 -5.22 -18.55
CA SER A 188 -26.70 -4.61 -18.08
C SER A 188 -27.89 -5.31 -18.76
N PRO A 189 -28.71 -6.07 -18.02
CA PRO A 189 -28.60 -6.35 -16.58
C PRO A 189 -27.45 -7.31 -16.25
N LEU A 190 -27.00 -7.32 -15.00
CA LEU A 190 -26.13 -8.37 -14.47
C LEU A 190 -26.96 -9.63 -14.21
N THR A 191 -26.55 -10.77 -14.75
CA THR A 191 -27.24 -12.04 -14.54
C THR A 191 -26.29 -13.12 -14.04
N ILE A 192 -26.71 -13.86 -13.01
CA ILE A 192 -25.96 -14.98 -12.43
C ILE A 192 -26.80 -16.24 -12.58
N PRO A 193 -26.38 -17.21 -13.41
CA PRO A 193 -27.07 -18.49 -13.52
C PRO A 193 -27.18 -19.22 -12.18
N PRO A 194 -28.13 -20.17 -12.04
CA PRO A 194 -28.14 -21.11 -10.91
C PRO A 194 -26.78 -21.78 -10.72
N ARG A 195 -26.36 -21.96 -9.46
CA ARG A 195 -25.12 -22.67 -9.09
C ARG A 195 -23.86 -22.14 -9.80
N SER A 196 -23.80 -20.83 -10.07
CA SER A 196 -22.71 -20.19 -10.81
C SER A 196 -22.25 -18.90 -10.13
N GLY A 197 -21.02 -18.47 -10.45
CA GLY A 197 -20.39 -17.26 -9.94
C GLY A 197 -20.34 -16.13 -10.96
N ILE A 198 -20.21 -14.90 -10.48
CA ILE A 198 -19.84 -13.73 -11.28
C ILE A 198 -18.81 -12.90 -10.53
N LEU A 199 -17.87 -12.33 -11.27
CA LEU A 199 -17.00 -11.27 -10.78
C LEU A 199 -17.54 -9.95 -11.29
N THR A 200 -17.86 -9.05 -10.37
CA THR A 200 -18.24 -7.68 -10.66
C THR A 200 -17.44 -6.75 -9.75
N GLY A 201 -17.79 -5.46 -9.68
CA GLY A 201 -17.11 -4.56 -8.76
C GLY A 201 -17.95 -3.38 -8.34
N CYS A 202 -17.41 -2.62 -7.40
CA CYS A 202 -17.92 -1.34 -6.96
C CYS A 202 -16.76 -0.35 -6.71
N SER A 203 -17.10 0.89 -6.39
CA SER A 203 -16.15 1.87 -5.86
C SER A 203 -16.51 2.22 -4.43
N MET A 204 -15.50 2.21 -3.55
CA MET A 204 -15.64 2.68 -2.17
C MET A 204 -14.33 3.29 -1.69
N TYR A 205 -14.45 4.35 -0.89
CA TYR A 205 -13.32 4.96 -0.20
C TYR A 205 -13.57 4.82 1.29
N LEU A 206 -12.92 3.81 1.88
CA LEU A 206 -13.23 3.34 3.24
C LEU A 206 -12.62 4.22 4.33
N LYS A 207 -11.45 4.81 4.06
CA LYS A 207 -10.71 5.67 4.99
C LYS A 207 -10.48 5.03 6.35
N GLU A 208 -11.25 5.38 7.37
CA GLU A 208 -11.11 4.84 8.73
C GLU A 208 -12.18 3.78 9.04
N HIS A 209 -12.63 3.04 8.02
CA HIS A 209 -13.69 2.04 8.16
C HIS A 209 -13.28 0.70 7.57
N TYR A 210 -13.64 -0.38 8.27
CA TYR A 210 -13.69 -1.73 7.71
C TYR A 210 -15.09 -1.98 7.17
N VAL A 211 -15.17 -2.74 6.08
CA VAL A 211 -16.45 -3.18 5.51
C VAL A 211 -16.45 -4.70 5.48
N VAL A 212 -17.48 -5.28 6.08
CA VAL A 212 -17.71 -6.73 6.08
C VAL A 212 -18.88 -7.01 5.15
N LEU A 213 -18.63 -7.75 4.07
CA LEU A 213 -19.66 -8.22 3.17
C LEU A 213 -20.41 -9.38 3.81
N ASN A 214 -21.73 -9.38 3.66
CA ASN A 214 -22.54 -10.47 4.15
C ASN A 214 -22.54 -11.61 3.13
N PRO A 215 -22.12 -12.82 3.53
CA PRO A 215 -22.24 -14.00 2.68
C PRO A 215 -23.71 -14.43 2.52
N GLY A 216 -24.64 -13.91 3.33
CA GLY A 216 -26.06 -13.76 3.00
C GLY A 216 -27.07 -14.25 4.04
N GLU A 217 -28.17 -13.49 4.15
CA GLU A 217 -29.54 -13.98 4.35
C GLU A 217 -30.40 -13.30 3.27
N GLY A 218 -31.26 -14.05 2.57
CA GLY A 218 -32.16 -13.53 1.52
C GLY A 218 -31.68 -13.81 0.08
N ASN A 219 -32.64 -14.15 -0.78
CA ASN A 219 -32.51 -14.72 -2.14
C ASN A 219 -31.84 -13.84 -3.22
N PHE A 220 -30.86 -13.00 -2.90
CA PHE A 220 -30.30 -11.97 -3.81
C PHE A 220 -28.86 -12.22 -4.29
N GLY A 221 -28.35 -13.45 -4.12
CA GLY A 221 -26.97 -13.84 -4.45
C GLY A 221 -26.05 -13.71 -3.24
N LEU A 222 -25.22 -14.72 -2.98
CA LEU A 222 -24.34 -14.79 -1.82
C LEU A 222 -22.96 -14.27 -2.17
N HIS A 223 -22.37 -13.41 -1.34
CA HIS A 223 -20.95 -13.11 -1.50
C HIS A 223 -20.13 -14.35 -1.10
N THR A 224 -19.03 -14.62 -1.81
CA THR A 224 -18.01 -15.60 -1.40
C THR A 224 -17.46 -15.30 -0.01
N SER A 225 -16.68 -16.22 0.56
CA SER A 225 -16.00 -16.03 1.85
C SER A 225 -14.93 -14.92 1.84
N ALA A 226 -14.66 -14.29 0.69
CA ALA A 226 -13.82 -13.09 0.59
C ALA A 226 -14.55 -11.83 1.09
N VAL A 227 -14.87 -11.79 2.39
CA VAL A 227 -15.85 -10.85 2.95
C VAL A 227 -15.27 -9.59 3.60
N LEU A 228 -13.94 -9.41 3.68
CA LEU A 228 -13.37 -8.26 4.39
C LEU A 228 -12.69 -7.26 3.45
N LEU A 229 -13.20 -6.03 3.47
CA LEU A 229 -12.53 -4.87 2.91
C LEU A 229 -11.82 -4.10 4.03
N ASP A 230 -10.52 -3.90 3.84
CA ASP A 230 -9.61 -3.28 4.80
C ASP A 230 -9.21 -1.90 4.27
N PRO A 231 -9.28 -0.82 5.06
CA PRO A 231 -8.99 0.53 4.58
C PRO A 231 -7.57 0.74 4.06
N ILE A 232 -6.60 -0.07 4.49
CA ILE A 232 -5.21 -0.01 4.03
C ILE A 232 -5.02 -0.80 2.74
N LYS A 233 -5.70 -1.94 2.60
CA LYS A 233 -5.52 -2.89 1.47
C LYS A 233 -6.58 -2.80 0.38
N THR A 234 -7.69 -2.12 0.64
CA THR A 234 -8.85 -2.01 -0.23
C THR A 234 -9.33 -0.56 -0.23
N PHE A 235 -9.05 0.15 -1.32
CA PHE A 235 -9.51 1.52 -1.50
C PHE A 235 -9.56 1.85 -2.98
N GLY A 236 -10.51 2.70 -3.36
CA GLY A 236 -10.58 3.27 -4.68
C GLY A 236 -11.68 2.69 -5.55
N THR A 237 -11.43 2.70 -6.85
CA THR A 237 -12.31 2.09 -7.84
C THR A 237 -11.99 0.62 -8.00
N ASN A 238 -12.96 -0.12 -8.55
CA ASN A 238 -12.76 -1.50 -8.98
C ASN A 238 -12.46 -2.46 -7.82
N ILE A 239 -13.08 -2.21 -6.66
CA ILE A 239 -13.16 -3.19 -5.59
C ILE A 239 -13.98 -4.36 -6.14
N MET A 240 -13.32 -5.50 -6.35
CA MET A 240 -14.01 -6.66 -6.90
C MET A 240 -14.96 -7.25 -5.86
N LEU A 241 -16.08 -7.71 -6.38
CA LEU A 241 -17.13 -8.39 -5.65
C LEU A 241 -17.28 -9.77 -6.30
N GLU A 242 -17.04 -10.79 -5.50
CA GLU A 242 -17.11 -12.18 -5.94
C GLU A 242 -18.43 -12.77 -5.43
N VAL A 243 -19.40 -12.88 -6.34
CA VAL A 243 -20.78 -13.27 -5.99
C VAL A 243 -21.06 -14.67 -6.51
N TYR A 244 -21.53 -15.55 -5.63
CA TYR A 244 -21.94 -16.91 -5.91
C TYR A 244 -23.45 -17.09 -5.74
N ASN A 245 -24.12 -17.54 -6.79
CA ASN A 245 -25.51 -17.95 -6.71
C ASN A 245 -25.60 -19.43 -6.28
N THR A 246 -25.91 -19.68 -5.02
CA THR A 246 -26.15 -21.04 -4.49
C THR A 246 -27.55 -21.57 -4.79
N GLY A 247 -28.45 -20.74 -5.34
CA GLY A 247 -29.83 -21.12 -5.62
C GLY A 247 -30.00 -21.89 -6.93
N ASP A 248 -31.23 -22.35 -7.15
CA ASP A 248 -31.65 -23.09 -8.34
C ASP A 248 -32.33 -22.18 -9.39
N HIS A 249 -32.40 -20.88 -9.12
CA HIS A 249 -32.96 -19.86 -10.00
C HIS A 249 -31.93 -18.77 -10.32
N PRO A 250 -32.00 -18.14 -11.51
CA PRO A 250 -31.09 -17.06 -11.86
C PRO A 250 -31.29 -15.83 -10.97
N VAL A 251 -30.19 -15.19 -10.59
CA VAL A 251 -30.19 -13.87 -9.92
C VAL A 251 -29.99 -12.79 -10.98
N VAL A 252 -30.86 -11.80 -11.01
CA VAL A 252 -30.76 -10.65 -11.91
C VAL A 252 -30.54 -9.38 -11.09
N ASN A 253 -29.52 -8.60 -11.46
CA ASN A 253 -29.04 -7.42 -10.75
C ASN A 253 -28.84 -7.69 -9.25
N PRO A 254 -27.81 -8.50 -8.90
CA PRO A 254 -27.57 -8.88 -7.51
C PRO A 254 -27.41 -7.63 -6.64
N MET A 255 -27.95 -7.69 -5.43
CA MET A 255 -27.78 -6.64 -4.44
C MET A 255 -26.79 -7.13 -3.40
N VAL A 256 -25.80 -6.30 -3.07
CA VAL A 256 -24.79 -6.62 -2.06
C VAL A 256 -25.16 -5.92 -0.76
N SER A 257 -25.07 -6.64 0.35
CA SER A 257 -25.26 -6.07 1.68
C SER A 257 -23.96 -6.13 2.48
N VAL A 258 -23.71 -5.06 3.22
CA VAL A 258 -22.49 -4.90 4.01
C VAL A 258 -22.78 -4.31 5.37
N GLU A 259 -21.90 -4.60 6.32
CA GLU A 259 -21.81 -3.96 7.61
C GLU A 259 -20.53 -3.14 7.68
N ILE A 260 -20.64 -1.94 8.26
CA ILE A 260 -19.53 -0.99 8.34
C ILE A 260 -19.07 -0.91 9.78
N PHE A 261 -17.77 -1.06 9.98
CA PHE A 261 -17.14 -1.04 11.29
C PHE A 261 -16.11 0.08 11.34
N ARG A 262 -16.01 0.74 12.49
CA ARG A 262 -14.97 1.72 12.74
C ARG A 262 -13.63 1.00 12.79
N ALA A 263 -12.67 1.47 12.01
CA ALA A 263 -11.28 1.08 12.23
C ALA A 263 -10.85 1.56 13.63
N PRO A 264 -9.89 0.89 14.29
CA PRO A 264 -9.32 1.40 15.52
C PRO A 264 -8.95 2.87 15.32
N PRO A 265 -9.48 3.80 16.14
CA PRO A 265 -9.28 5.22 15.89
C PRO A 265 -7.79 5.51 15.83
N TYR A 266 -7.39 6.36 14.89
CA TYR A 266 -6.05 6.93 14.92
C TYR A 266 -6.01 7.94 16.07
N SER A 267 -5.88 7.40 17.28
CA SER A 267 -6.08 8.15 18.51
C SER A 267 -4.85 8.99 18.82
N ASP A 268 -5.07 10.25 19.20
CA ASP A 268 -4.03 11.16 19.69
C ASP A 268 -3.02 10.51 20.64
N PRO A 269 -3.41 9.66 21.61
CA PRO A 269 -2.45 8.97 22.48
C PRO A 269 -1.48 8.04 21.72
N GLU A 270 -1.93 7.31 20.70
CA GLU A 270 -1.06 6.46 19.88
C GLU A 270 -0.11 7.30 19.05
N VAL A 271 -0.62 8.35 18.40
CA VAL A 271 0.20 9.34 17.67
C VAL A 271 1.25 9.95 18.58
N LYS A 272 0.86 10.40 19.77
CA LYS A 272 1.77 10.97 20.78
C LYS A 272 2.78 9.93 21.26
N THR A 273 2.39 8.67 21.39
CA THR A 273 3.28 7.58 21.80
C THR A 273 4.31 7.28 20.72
N LEU A 274 3.88 7.13 19.47
CA LEU A 274 4.75 6.93 18.31
C LEU A 274 5.67 8.13 18.10
N ALA A 275 5.14 9.35 18.20
CA ALA A 275 5.92 10.58 18.11
C ALA A 275 6.97 10.67 19.22
N LYS A 276 6.61 10.39 20.49
CA LYS A 276 7.58 10.33 21.61
C LYS A 276 8.66 9.28 21.37
N LYS A 277 8.27 8.09 20.88
CA LYS A 277 9.20 7.00 20.56
C LYS A 277 10.16 7.42 19.44
N ARG A 278 9.64 8.06 18.38
CA ARG A 278 10.44 8.60 17.29
C ARG A 278 11.37 9.71 17.78
N GLN A 279 10.90 10.64 18.60
CA GLN A 279 11.71 11.72 19.17
C GLN A 279 12.85 11.19 20.06
N ARG A 280 12.58 10.15 20.87
CA ARG A 280 13.63 9.43 21.61
C ARG A 280 14.66 8.84 20.65
N LEU A 281 14.22 8.16 19.60
CA LEU A 281 15.10 7.52 18.62
C LEU A 281 15.91 8.56 17.83
N LEU A 282 15.30 9.69 17.49
CA LEU A 282 15.94 10.83 16.83
C LEU A 282 17.06 11.40 17.71
N GLY A 283 16.78 11.69 18.98
CA GLY A 283 17.80 12.18 19.92
C GLY A 283 18.96 11.19 20.06
N THR A 284 18.67 9.89 20.19
CA THR A 284 19.70 8.85 20.21
C THR A 284 20.52 8.81 18.91
N ALA A 285 19.89 8.88 17.74
CA ALA A 285 20.58 8.90 16.46
C ALA A 285 21.47 10.14 16.31
N GLN A 286 20.96 11.33 16.68
CA GLN A 286 21.71 12.59 16.65
C GLN A 286 22.95 12.53 17.52
N SER A 287 22.82 12.08 18.77
CA SER A 287 23.96 11.93 19.68
C SER A 287 24.98 10.92 19.15
N LEU A 288 24.53 9.79 18.59
CA LEU A 288 25.44 8.77 18.04
C LEU A 288 26.16 9.25 16.78
N PHE A 289 25.49 9.95 15.86
CA PHE A 289 26.15 10.54 14.70
C PHE A 289 27.12 11.64 15.10
N LYS A 290 26.77 12.47 16.09
CA LYS A 290 27.69 13.44 16.68
C LYS A 290 28.95 12.75 17.24
N CYS A 291 28.80 11.64 17.95
CA CYS A 291 29.95 10.86 18.42
C CYS A 291 30.81 10.33 17.26
N LEU A 292 30.18 9.84 16.19
CA LEU A 292 30.91 9.37 15.01
C LEU A 292 31.72 10.48 14.33
N ASP A 293 31.23 11.72 14.37
CA ASP A 293 31.87 12.89 13.79
C ASP A 293 33.02 13.44 14.67
N GLU A 294 32.82 13.51 15.98
CA GLU A 294 33.75 14.16 16.90
C GLU A 294 34.90 13.25 17.36
N PHE A 295 34.71 11.92 17.35
CA PHE A 295 35.68 10.97 17.89
C PHE A 295 36.20 9.98 16.83
N PRO A 296 37.48 9.59 16.89
CA PRO A 296 38.01 8.55 16.03
C PRO A 296 37.33 7.20 16.30
N ALA A 297 37.31 6.33 15.29
CA ALA A 297 36.80 4.98 15.44
C ALA A 297 37.59 4.22 16.50
N ARG A 298 36.92 3.34 17.26
CA ARG A 298 37.61 2.40 18.15
C ARG A 298 38.52 1.49 17.33
N ASP A 299 39.71 1.21 17.85
CA ASP A 299 40.52 0.10 17.34
C ASP A 299 39.89 -1.22 17.78
N THR A 300 39.23 -1.89 16.84
CA THR A 300 38.56 -3.17 17.04
C THR A 300 39.26 -4.30 16.28
N GLY A 301 40.54 -4.12 15.92
CA GLY A 301 41.26 -5.07 15.08
C GLY A 301 40.78 -5.07 13.61
N ALA A 302 41.32 -5.98 12.81
CA ALA A 302 41.03 -6.06 11.38
C ALA A 302 39.59 -6.55 11.11
N PRO A 303 38.89 -6.00 10.10
CA PRO A 303 37.55 -6.47 9.72
C PRO A 303 37.59 -7.94 9.25
N ALA A 304 36.64 -8.76 9.71
CA ALA A 304 36.58 -10.19 9.37
C ALA A 304 35.34 -10.51 8.51
N PRO A 305 35.28 -10.13 7.21
CA PRO A 305 34.12 -10.39 6.37
C PRO A 305 33.90 -11.90 6.14
N LYS A 306 32.64 -12.37 6.15
CA LYS A 306 32.30 -13.77 5.90
C LYS A 306 32.40 -14.15 4.43
N THR A 307 31.98 -13.26 3.54
CA THR A 307 31.86 -13.52 2.09
C THR A 307 33.20 -13.34 1.37
N ARG A 308 34.07 -12.44 1.86
CA ARG A 308 35.39 -12.11 1.28
C ARG A 308 35.34 -11.77 -0.21
N ILE A 309 34.26 -11.10 -0.64
CA ILE A 309 34.05 -10.69 -2.03
C ILE A 309 34.60 -9.27 -2.25
N THR A 310 35.33 -9.10 -3.35
CA THR A 310 35.79 -7.80 -3.84
C THR A 310 35.41 -7.62 -5.31
N VAL A 311 34.77 -6.52 -5.65
CA VAL A 311 34.33 -6.20 -7.02
C VAL A 311 34.81 -4.81 -7.38
N ARG A 312 35.62 -4.69 -8.45
CA ARG A 312 36.17 -3.40 -8.92
C ARG A 312 36.85 -2.59 -7.81
N GLY A 313 37.57 -3.27 -6.92
CA GLY A 313 38.25 -2.66 -5.77
C GLY A 313 37.33 -2.28 -4.60
N GLN A 314 36.02 -2.52 -4.70
CA GLN A 314 35.08 -2.34 -3.59
C GLN A 314 34.90 -3.65 -2.83
N SER A 315 34.81 -3.56 -1.51
CA SER A 315 34.57 -4.69 -0.59
C SER A 315 33.66 -4.23 0.55
N ALA A 316 33.11 -5.18 1.30
CA ALA A 316 32.36 -4.86 2.53
C ALA A 316 33.26 -4.26 3.65
N THR A 317 34.57 -4.22 3.45
CA THR A 317 35.55 -3.64 4.41
C THR A 317 35.88 -2.20 4.09
N MET A 318 35.18 -1.56 3.15
CA MET A 318 35.30 -0.12 2.92
C MET A 318 34.82 0.66 4.15
N GLU A 319 35.40 1.84 4.36
CA GLU A 319 35.06 2.67 5.52
C GLU A 319 33.60 3.12 5.46
N ASN A 320 32.81 2.71 6.44
CA ASN A 320 31.45 3.19 6.68
C ASN A 320 31.31 3.27 8.19
N ARG A 321 31.44 4.48 8.75
CA ARG A 321 31.43 4.64 10.20
C ARG A 321 30.11 4.09 10.74
N THR A 322 30.22 3.12 11.64
CA THR A 322 29.08 2.32 12.08
C THR A 322 29.13 2.06 13.57
N ILE A 323 27.97 2.05 14.20
CA ILE A 323 27.76 1.62 15.58
C ILE A 323 26.64 0.59 15.59
N PHE A 324 26.82 -0.56 16.26
CA PHE A 324 25.74 -1.51 16.51
C PHE A 324 25.38 -1.51 18.00
N VAL A 325 24.18 -1.05 18.33
CA VAL A 325 23.74 -0.83 19.71
C VAL A 325 22.35 -1.40 19.95
N ARG A 326 22.01 -1.50 21.23
CA ARG A 326 20.63 -1.68 21.70
C ARG A 326 19.97 -0.31 21.82
N ALA A 327 18.91 -0.05 21.05
CA ALA A 327 18.30 1.31 20.95
C ALA A 327 17.72 1.89 22.25
N ASN A 328 17.52 1.07 23.29
CA ASN A 328 16.94 1.49 24.57
C ASN A 328 17.88 1.30 25.77
N ASP A 329 19.16 1.14 25.51
CA ASP A 329 20.16 0.90 26.55
C ASP A 329 20.37 2.14 27.44
N GLU A 330 20.22 1.99 28.75
CA GLU A 330 20.44 3.07 29.72
C GLU A 330 21.92 3.44 29.83
N ASP A 331 22.82 2.49 29.64
CA ASP A 331 24.26 2.74 29.72
C ASP A 331 24.75 3.45 28.46
N LEU A 332 24.11 3.20 27.31
CA LEU A 332 24.32 4.02 26.11
C LEU A 332 23.94 5.47 26.34
N ARG A 333 22.84 5.74 27.05
CA ARG A 333 22.43 7.12 27.36
C ARG A 333 23.44 7.84 28.25
N LYS A 334 23.88 7.19 29.33
CA LYS A 334 24.92 7.74 30.22
C LYS A 334 26.22 8.01 29.47
N LEU A 335 26.60 7.11 28.54
CA LEU A 335 27.78 7.29 27.70
C LEU A 335 27.64 8.50 26.77
N LEU A 336 26.47 8.69 26.16
CA LEU A 336 26.18 9.82 25.27
C LEU A 336 26.07 11.16 26.02
N GLU A 337 25.84 11.14 27.34
CA GLU A 337 25.84 12.33 28.21
C GLU A 337 27.26 12.74 28.67
N GLY A 338 28.26 11.86 28.50
CA GLY A 338 29.65 12.14 28.87
C GLY A 338 30.39 13.04 27.87
N GLU A 339 31.53 13.60 28.29
CA GLU A 339 32.37 14.49 27.46
C GLU A 339 33.14 13.77 26.34
N VAL A 340 33.34 12.46 26.45
CA VAL A 340 34.06 11.64 25.46
C VAL A 340 33.20 10.45 25.07
N CYS A 341 32.98 10.29 23.77
CA CYS A 341 32.12 9.23 23.22
C CYS A 341 32.92 8.40 22.21
N PRO A 342 33.91 7.61 22.66
CA PRO A 342 34.80 6.91 21.75
C PRO A 342 34.06 5.67 21.27
N VAL A 343 32.99 5.77 20.50
CA VAL A 343 32.15 4.66 20.04
C VAL A 343 32.21 4.54 18.52
N GLY A 344 31.89 3.33 18.05
CA GLY A 344 31.80 3.04 16.63
C GLY A 344 33.09 2.51 16.04
N SER A 345 32.92 1.87 14.90
CA SER A 345 33.96 1.22 14.14
C SER A 345 34.15 1.92 12.80
N LEU A 346 35.33 1.72 12.20
CA LEU A 346 35.67 2.31 10.91
C LEU A 346 34.82 1.72 9.77
N THR A 347 34.50 0.44 9.89
CA THR A 347 33.70 -0.31 8.92
C THR A 347 32.45 -0.90 9.58
N MET A 348 31.41 -1.16 8.79
CA MET A 348 30.21 -1.85 9.25
C MET A 348 30.51 -3.26 9.77
N ILE A 349 31.47 -3.96 9.15
CA ILE A 349 31.85 -5.32 9.54
C ILE A 349 32.45 -5.37 10.92
N GLN A 350 33.38 -4.47 11.24
CA GLN A 350 33.94 -4.36 12.59
C GLN A 350 32.86 -4.06 13.63
N ALA A 351 31.88 -3.19 13.30
CA ALA A 351 30.78 -2.88 14.21
C ALA A 351 29.89 -4.11 14.46
N VAL A 352 29.71 -4.97 13.45
CA VAL A 352 28.96 -6.22 13.57
C VAL A 352 29.77 -7.29 14.32
N ASP A 353 31.07 -7.41 14.07
CA ASP A 353 31.97 -8.37 14.74
C ASP A 353 32.11 -8.09 16.24
N THR A 354 32.00 -6.82 16.65
CA THR A 354 32.14 -6.38 18.05
C THR A 354 30.81 -6.00 18.71
N ALA A 355 29.68 -6.31 18.06
CA ALA A 355 28.37 -5.95 18.55
C ALA A 355 28.03 -6.69 19.87
N PRO A 356 27.42 -6.01 20.85
CA PRO A 356 26.83 -6.68 22.01
C PRO A 356 25.80 -7.75 21.59
N GLU A 357 25.69 -8.86 22.34
CA GLU A 357 24.80 -9.99 22.01
C GLU A 357 23.30 -9.63 21.92
N ASP A 358 22.91 -8.48 22.49
CA ASP A 358 21.55 -7.95 22.51
C ASP A 358 21.37 -6.69 21.67
N ALA A 359 22.38 -6.29 20.89
CA ALA A 359 22.29 -5.19 19.95
C ALA A 359 21.24 -5.47 18.87
N ASP A 360 20.43 -4.46 18.58
CA ASP A 360 19.28 -4.59 17.67
C ASP A 360 19.16 -3.45 16.64
N THR A 361 19.99 -2.43 16.77
CA THR A 361 19.96 -1.21 15.96
C THR A 361 21.34 -0.86 15.42
N LEU A 362 21.47 -0.94 14.10
CA LEU A 362 22.66 -0.53 13.35
C LEU A 362 22.54 0.95 12.99
N ILE A 363 23.47 1.78 13.45
CA ILE A 363 23.63 3.19 13.07
C ILE A 363 24.80 3.27 12.10
N VAL A 364 24.61 3.83 10.91
CA VAL A 364 25.61 3.80 9.83
C VAL A 364 25.62 5.11 9.04
N ASP A 365 26.79 5.55 8.57
CA ASP A 365 26.88 6.79 7.79
C ASP A 365 26.10 6.73 6.49
N TYR A 366 26.44 5.77 5.63
CA TYR A 366 25.83 5.59 4.32
C TYR A 366 24.89 4.39 4.33
N PHE A 367 23.79 4.48 3.59
CA PHE A 367 22.91 3.32 3.39
C PHE A 367 23.74 2.13 2.85
N PRO A 368 23.65 0.93 3.48
CA PRO A 368 24.52 -0.19 3.15
C PRO A 368 24.58 -0.47 1.65
N ASP A 369 25.80 -0.55 1.13
CA ASP A 369 26.04 -0.91 -0.26
C ASP A 369 25.74 -2.39 -0.53
N LEU A 370 26.00 -2.87 -1.74
CA LEU A 370 25.73 -4.28 -2.09
C LEU A 370 26.53 -5.25 -1.21
N LEU A 371 27.81 -4.98 -0.97
CA LEU A 371 28.72 -5.91 -0.30
C LEU A 371 28.48 -5.88 1.21
N GLU A 372 28.23 -4.70 1.77
CA GLU A 372 27.75 -4.55 3.15
C GLU A 372 26.41 -5.25 3.35
N HIS A 373 25.46 -5.07 2.43
CA HIS A 373 24.17 -5.75 2.50
C HIS A 373 24.34 -7.28 2.53
N MET A 374 25.19 -7.85 1.67
CA MET A 374 25.46 -9.30 1.68
C MET A 374 26.00 -9.78 3.04
N GLU A 375 26.89 -9.02 3.67
CA GLU A 375 27.41 -9.34 5.00
C GLU A 375 26.33 -9.27 6.08
N LEU A 376 25.44 -8.27 6.03
CA LEU A 376 24.30 -8.21 6.96
C LEU A 376 23.39 -9.43 6.81
N ILE A 377 23.00 -9.77 5.57
CA ILE A 377 22.10 -10.90 5.30
C ILE A 377 22.71 -12.23 5.77
N THR A 378 23.99 -12.48 5.48
CA THR A 378 24.68 -13.73 5.87
C THR A 378 24.92 -13.87 7.37
N ARG A 379 24.71 -12.79 8.14
CA ARG A 379 24.90 -12.75 9.59
C ARG A 379 23.59 -12.65 10.37
N LEU A 380 22.42 -12.56 9.72
CA LEU A 380 21.12 -12.39 10.39
C LEU A 380 20.79 -13.48 11.41
N ALA A 381 21.32 -14.69 11.26
CA ALA A 381 21.15 -15.76 12.25
C ALA A 381 21.95 -15.51 13.54
N ASP A 382 23.05 -14.76 13.45
CA ASP A 382 23.99 -14.51 14.55
C ASP A 382 23.71 -13.17 15.25
N ILE A 383 23.00 -12.26 14.57
CA ILE A 383 22.72 -10.91 15.07
C ILE A 383 21.23 -10.67 15.23
N LYS A 384 20.84 -9.87 16.23
CA LYS A 384 19.43 -9.53 16.49
C LYS A 384 19.00 -8.24 15.77
N LEU A 385 19.47 -8.05 14.54
CA LEU A 385 19.21 -6.83 13.77
C LEU A 385 17.71 -6.64 13.52
N LYS A 386 17.14 -5.59 14.12
CA LYS A 386 15.74 -5.18 13.94
C LYS A 386 15.62 -3.84 13.22
N ARG A 387 16.67 -3.01 13.30
CA ARG A 387 16.64 -1.64 12.80
C ARG A 387 17.96 -1.22 12.17
N ILE A 388 17.88 -0.52 11.05
CA ILE A 388 18.99 0.20 10.43
C ILE A 388 18.62 1.69 10.46
N ILE A 389 19.54 2.55 10.88
CA ILE A 389 19.42 4.01 10.78
C ILE A 389 20.64 4.51 10.01
N PHE A 390 20.40 5.07 8.82
CA PHE A 390 21.45 5.71 8.02
C PHE A 390 21.27 7.22 7.97
N ARG A 391 22.35 7.99 7.75
CA ARG A 391 22.25 9.46 7.59
C ARG A 391 22.39 9.95 6.15
N ARG A 392 23.12 9.22 5.30
CA ARG A 392 23.35 9.57 3.89
C ARG A 392 22.91 8.46 2.95
N ALA A 393 22.15 8.81 1.92
CA ALA A 393 21.63 7.83 0.96
C ALA A 393 22.75 7.22 0.09
N SER A 394 23.76 8.02 -0.27
CA SER A 394 24.81 7.59 -1.18
C SER A 394 26.14 8.31 -0.91
N ARG A 395 27.25 7.61 -1.14
CA ARG A 395 28.61 8.17 -1.09
C ARG A 395 28.92 9.10 -2.24
N THR A 396 28.33 8.84 -3.40
CA THR A 396 28.66 9.53 -4.67
C THR A 396 27.53 10.39 -5.19
N HIS A 397 26.30 10.19 -4.71
CA HIS A 397 25.09 10.91 -5.15
C HIS A 397 24.36 11.62 -4.00
N GLY A 398 25.06 11.82 -2.87
CA GLY A 398 24.54 12.52 -1.70
C GLY A 398 23.17 12.03 -1.24
N TYR A 399 22.15 12.85 -1.49
CA TYR A 399 20.76 12.65 -1.05
C TYR A 399 19.97 11.62 -1.89
N PHE A 400 20.54 11.07 -2.97
CA PHE A 400 19.78 10.28 -3.95
C PHE A 400 20.13 8.78 -3.92
N LEU A 401 19.08 7.95 -3.74
CA LEU A 401 19.18 6.49 -3.77
C LEU A 401 19.18 5.97 -5.21
N SER A 402 20.03 4.97 -5.48
CA SER A 402 20.04 4.25 -6.76
C SER A 402 18.90 3.23 -6.83
N SER A 403 18.52 2.79 -8.03
CA SER A 403 17.58 1.67 -8.22
C SER A 403 18.00 0.40 -7.45
N ASN A 404 19.30 0.12 -7.33
CA ASN A 404 19.81 -1.00 -6.53
C ASN A 404 19.64 -0.80 -5.02
N ALA A 405 19.70 0.45 -4.55
CA ALA A 405 19.44 0.76 -3.14
C ALA A 405 17.96 0.55 -2.79
N HIS A 406 17.04 0.92 -3.69
CA HIS A 406 15.61 0.61 -3.53
C HIS A 406 15.36 -0.90 -3.41
N ALA A 407 15.98 -1.73 -4.25
CA ALA A 407 15.88 -3.20 -4.12
C ALA A 407 16.39 -3.74 -2.76
N ARG A 408 17.41 -3.09 -2.17
CA ARG A 408 17.88 -3.44 -0.82
C ARG A 408 16.89 -2.99 0.27
N LEU A 409 16.24 -1.83 0.10
CA LEU A 409 15.14 -1.40 0.98
C LEU A 409 13.97 -2.40 0.95
N ASP A 410 13.62 -2.91 -0.24
CA ASP A 410 12.61 -3.98 -0.41
C ASP A 410 13.02 -5.24 0.35
N THR A 411 14.29 -5.64 0.22
CA THR A 411 14.83 -6.81 0.90
C THR A 411 14.75 -6.67 2.41
N PHE A 412 15.19 -5.55 2.98
CA PHE A 412 15.10 -5.31 4.43
C PHE A 412 13.65 -5.28 4.93
N TYR A 413 12.74 -4.66 4.17
CA TYR A 413 11.32 -4.65 4.50
C TYR A 413 10.73 -6.08 4.55
N ASN A 414 11.01 -6.90 3.54
CA ASN A 414 10.53 -8.29 3.46
C ASN A 414 11.10 -9.17 4.58
N LEU A 415 12.28 -8.83 5.10
CA LEU A 415 12.90 -9.50 6.25
C LEU A 415 12.39 -8.96 7.61
N GLY A 416 11.48 -7.97 7.60
CA GLY A 416 10.97 -7.34 8.82
C GLY A 416 11.94 -6.39 9.51
N ILE A 417 13.02 -5.99 8.85
CA ILE A 417 14.02 -5.04 9.35
C ILE A 417 13.55 -3.62 9.04
N LYS A 418 13.36 -2.81 10.08
CA LYS A 418 12.93 -1.41 9.92
C LYS A 418 14.11 -0.53 9.50
N VAL A 419 13.99 0.13 8.36
CA VAL A 419 15.01 1.09 7.90
C VAL A 419 14.53 2.52 8.17
N TYR A 420 15.35 3.28 8.88
CA TYR A 420 15.15 4.70 9.13
C TYR A 420 16.23 5.53 8.42
N TRP A 421 15.83 6.70 7.96
CA TRP A 421 16.74 7.73 7.46
C TRP A 421 16.72 8.90 8.44
N TYR A 422 17.87 9.14 9.09
CA TYR A 422 18.13 10.42 9.74
C TYR A 422 18.54 11.42 8.66
N ASP A 423 17.60 12.24 8.22
CA ASP A 423 17.88 13.23 7.18
C ASP A 423 18.60 14.44 7.81
N GLU A 424 19.87 14.61 7.46
CA GLU A 424 20.72 15.70 7.95
C GLU A 424 20.19 17.10 7.56
N LEU A 425 19.43 17.20 6.46
CA LEU A 425 18.93 18.47 5.94
C LEU A 425 17.69 18.94 6.72
N THR A 426 16.73 18.05 6.96
CA THR A 426 15.55 18.34 7.79
C THR A 426 15.80 18.17 9.28
N LYS A 427 16.91 17.53 9.66
CA LYS A 427 17.27 17.14 11.04
C LYS A 427 16.20 16.28 11.72
N ASP A 428 15.56 15.42 10.94
CA ASP A 428 14.44 14.60 11.37
C ASP A 428 14.65 13.12 11.00
N LEU A 429 13.82 12.24 11.56
CA LEU A 429 13.94 10.79 11.42
C LEU A 429 12.71 10.20 10.73
N TYR A 430 12.93 9.54 9.58
CA TYR A 430 11.87 8.98 8.76
C TYR A 430 11.98 7.45 8.65
N LEU A 431 10.87 6.74 8.80
CA LEU A 431 10.74 5.31 8.60
C LEU A 431 10.35 4.99 7.16
N HIS A 432 11.06 4.04 6.54
CA HIS A 432 10.68 3.51 5.23
C HIS A 432 9.39 2.66 5.35
N THR A 433 8.32 3.10 4.66
CA THR A 433 6.96 2.57 4.75
C THR A 433 6.36 2.42 3.35
N TYR A 434 5.62 1.33 3.10
CA TYR A 434 5.06 1.05 1.79
C TYR A 434 3.61 1.50 1.65
N LYS A 435 3.29 2.01 0.45
CA LYS A 435 1.94 2.22 -0.05
C LYS A 435 1.86 1.66 -1.47
N ARG A 436 0.90 0.75 -1.72
CA ARG A 436 0.73 0.07 -3.03
C ARG A 436 2.03 -0.49 -3.59
N ASP A 437 2.78 -1.21 -2.77
CA ASP A 437 4.07 -1.83 -3.14
C ASP A 437 5.20 -0.82 -3.50
N HIS A 438 5.02 0.47 -3.21
CA HIS A 438 6.06 1.50 -3.35
C HIS A 438 6.48 2.06 -1.99
N GLY A 439 7.79 2.07 -1.72
CA GLY A 439 8.36 2.52 -0.45
C GLY A 439 8.57 4.04 -0.38
N PHE A 440 8.22 4.66 0.74
CA PHE A 440 8.43 6.08 1.02
C PHE A 440 8.96 6.26 2.44
N PHE A 441 9.75 7.31 2.66
CA PHE A 441 10.19 7.75 3.97
C PHE A 441 9.12 8.66 4.59
N VAL A 442 8.60 8.28 5.75
CA VAL A 442 7.53 8.97 6.49
C VAL A 442 7.84 9.02 7.98
N ARG A 443 7.30 9.98 8.72
CA ARG A 443 7.42 9.95 10.19
C ARG A 443 6.63 8.74 10.73
N GLU A 444 7.19 8.02 11.72
CA GLU A 444 6.59 6.76 12.20
C GLU A 444 5.15 6.97 12.70
N GLU A 445 4.86 8.11 13.32
CA GLU A 445 3.50 8.48 13.72
C GLU A 445 2.55 8.62 12.53
N THR A 446 2.95 9.25 11.42
CA THR A 446 2.06 9.49 10.26
C THR A 446 1.92 8.31 9.30
N ALA A 447 2.68 7.24 9.50
CA ALA A 447 2.75 6.09 8.60
C ALA A 447 1.37 5.47 8.29
N ARG A 448 0.53 5.29 9.31
CA ARG A 448 -0.82 4.73 9.14
C ARG A 448 -1.71 5.66 8.31
N LYS A 449 -1.72 6.96 8.64
CA LYS A 449 -2.45 7.99 7.88
C LYS A 449 -2.03 7.99 6.41
N PHE A 450 -0.73 7.92 6.13
CA PHE A 450 -0.20 7.84 4.77
C PHE A 450 -0.71 6.60 4.00
N GLN A 451 -0.71 5.43 4.64
CA GLN A 451 -1.19 4.19 4.04
C GLN A 451 -2.68 4.25 3.67
N GLU A 452 -3.50 4.83 4.55
CA GLU A 452 -4.96 4.96 4.38
C GLU A 452 -5.37 6.15 3.49
N SER A 453 -4.46 7.10 3.23
CA SER A 453 -4.78 8.33 2.50
C SER A 453 -5.11 8.08 1.03
N THR A 454 -6.10 8.79 0.49
CA THR A 454 -6.27 8.93 -0.97
C THR A 454 -5.23 9.90 -1.49
N ILE A 455 -4.42 9.54 -2.49
CA ILE A 455 -3.32 10.38 -2.99
C ILE A 455 -3.62 10.93 -4.38
N LEU A 456 -3.47 12.24 -4.55
CA LEU A 456 -3.54 12.93 -5.84
C LEU A 456 -2.13 13.20 -6.36
N ALA A 457 -1.79 12.65 -7.53
CA ALA A 457 -0.58 13.04 -8.24
C ALA A 457 -0.82 14.33 -9.02
N PHE A 458 -0.10 15.39 -8.66
CA PHE A 458 -0.12 16.67 -9.36
C PHE A 458 1.12 16.80 -10.24
N TYR A 459 0.89 16.84 -11.55
CA TYR A 459 1.92 17.08 -12.56
C TYR A 459 1.75 18.47 -13.15
N GLY A 460 2.87 19.09 -13.52
CA GLY A 460 2.87 20.37 -14.21
C GLY A 460 4.26 21.00 -14.24
N SER A 461 4.28 22.27 -14.62
CA SER A 461 5.48 23.08 -14.75
C SER A 461 6.29 23.17 -13.44
N ALA A 462 7.61 23.03 -13.54
CA ALA A 462 8.56 23.37 -12.47
C ALA A 462 8.90 24.88 -12.44
N VAL A 463 8.58 25.61 -13.50
CA VAL A 463 8.78 27.06 -13.58
C VAL A 463 7.53 27.83 -13.12
N GLY A 464 7.71 29.11 -12.82
CA GLY A 464 6.66 29.99 -12.31
C GLY A 464 5.39 30.00 -13.17
N LEU A 465 4.26 30.23 -12.51
CA LEU A 465 2.94 30.34 -13.10
C LEU A 465 2.51 31.80 -13.12
N ASP A 466 1.64 32.17 -14.06
CA ASP A 466 0.92 33.43 -13.95
C ASP A 466 -0.17 33.35 -12.86
N GLN A 467 -0.73 34.50 -12.50
CA GLN A 467 -1.75 34.56 -11.45
C GLN A 467 -3.01 33.77 -11.82
N ALA A 468 -3.40 33.77 -13.11
CA ALA A 468 -4.61 33.11 -13.56
C ALA A 468 -4.50 31.58 -13.48
N ASP A 469 -3.34 31.00 -13.80
CA ASP A 469 -3.07 29.58 -13.60
C ASP A 469 -2.94 29.25 -12.10
N THR A 470 -2.34 30.14 -11.31
CA THR A 470 -2.24 29.99 -9.85
C THR A 470 -3.64 29.90 -9.21
N ASP A 471 -4.53 30.85 -9.49
CA ASP A 471 -5.89 30.87 -8.94
C ASP A 471 -6.70 29.64 -9.36
N ARG A 472 -6.54 29.22 -10.62
CA ARG A 472 -7.19 28.02 -11.16
C ARG A 472 -6.76 26.77 -10.41
N ILE A 473 -5.45 26.54 -10.25
CA ILE A 473 -4.92 25.35 -9.57
C ILE A 473 -5.31 25.35 -8.09
N SER A 474 -5.22 26.49 -7.41
CA SER A 474 -5.67 26.60 -6.01
C SER A 474 -7.14 26.27 -5.84
N SER A 475 -8.00 26.77 -6.73
CA SER A 475 -9.44 26.43 -6.73
C SER A 475 -9.69 24.94 -6.99
N LEU A 476 -8.90 24.31 -7.87
CA LEU A 476 -8.97 22.87 -8.10
C LEU A 476 -8.59 22.06 -6.84
N VAL A 477 -7.48 22.42 -6.18
CA VAL A 477 -7.04 21.76 -4.94
C VAL A 477 -8.10 21.92 -3.85
N ASP A 478 -8.69 23.10 -3.70
CA ASP A 478 -9.78 23.35 -2.73
C ASP A 478 -11.01 22.45 -3.00
N LYS A 479 -11.48 22.38 -4.25
CA LYS A 479 -12.64 21.56 -4.60
C LYS A 479 -12.38 20.07 -4.42
N LEU A 480 -11.20 19.58 -4.80
CA LEU A 480 -10.84 18.18 -4.67
C LEU A 480 -10.63 17.77 -3.21
N THR A 481 -9.97 18.62 -2.41
CA THR A 481 -9.83 18.38 -0.96
C THR A 481 -11.19 18.37 -0.27
N GLY A 482 -12.10 19.27 -0.64
CA GLY A 482 -13.48 19.27 -0.13
C GLY A 482 -14.29 18.03 -0.53
N PHE A 483 -14.24 17.62 -1.81
CA PHE A 483 -14.96 16.45 -2.31
C PHE A 483 -14.44 15.14 -1.72
N LEU A 484 -13.12 14.97 -1.69
CA LEU A 484 -12.51 13.75 -1.18
C LEU A 484 -12.63 13.71 0.33
N GLY A 485 -12.54 14.83 1.04
CA GLY A 485 -12.60 14.92 2.50
C GLY A 485 -11.26 14.66 3.17
N GLY A 486 -11.28 14.33 4.47
CA GLY A 486 -10.07 14.08 5.27
C GLY A 486 -9.24 12.87 4.81
N ASN A 487 -8.03 12.70 5.34
CA ASN A 487 -7.10 11.62 4.96
C ASN A 487 -6.76 11.64 3.45
N LEU A 488 -6.39 12.82 2.97
CA LEU A 488 -5.89 13.06 1.61
C LEU A 488 -4.37 13.22 1.64
N GLY A 489 -3.70 12.83 0.55
CA GLY A 489 -2.34 13.23 0.25
C GLY A 489 -2.20 13.84 -1.15
N VAL A 490 -1.18 14.68 -1.33
CA VAL A 490 -0.73 15.16 -2.65
C VAL A 490 0.68 14.68 -2.88
N LEU A 491 0.94 14.09 -4.04
CA LEU A 491 2.25 13.62 -4.48
C LEU A 491 2.70 14.41 -5.72
N THR A 492 3.93 14.92 -5.67
CA THR A 492 4.52 15.69 -6.77
C THR A 492 5.96 15.22 -7.09
N GLY A 493 6.60 15.85 -8.07
CA GLY A 493 8.03 15.66 -8.35
C GLY A 493 8.97 16.41 -7.40
N GLY A 494 8.44 17.26 -6.51
CA GLY A 494 9.24 17.95 -5.48
C GLY A 494 10.06 19.16 -5.92
N GLY A 495 9.62 19.90 -6.97
CA GLY A 495 10.20 21.20 -7.31
C GLY A 495 9.20 22.35 -7.33
N GLY A 496 9.59 23.46 -7.94
CA GLY A 496 8.82 24.70 -8.00
C GLY A 496 7.54 24.65 -8.86
N GLY A 497 7.00 25.84 -9.16
CA GLY A 497 5.84 26.00 -10.04
C GLY A 497 4.58 25.30 -9.53
N VAL A 498 3.94 24.51 -10.40
CA VAL A 498 2.72 23.75 -10.08
C VAL A 498 2.92 22.82 -8.89
N MET A 499 4.08 22.15 -8.82
CA MET A 499 4.35 21.14 -7.80
C MET A 499 4.41 21.77 -6.40
N ARG A 500 5.11 22.89 -6.26
CA ARG A 500 5.14 23.68 -5.03
C ARG A 500 3.76 24.22 -4.67
N LEU A 501 3.05 24.82 -5.63
CA LEU A 501 1.71 25.38 -5.40
C LEU A 501 0.73 24.31 -4.88
N ALA A 502 0.68 23.15 -5.53
CA ALA A 502 -0.17 22.04 -5.12
C ALA A 502 0.20 21.53 -3.72
N THR A 503 1.50 21.47 -3.41
CA THR A 503 2.02 21.06 -2.10
C THR A 503 1.59 22.04 -1.00
N ASP A 504 1.77 23.33 -1.23
CA ASP A 504 1.46 24.37 -0.24
C ASP A 504 -0.05 24.47 0.01
N GLN A 505 -0.87 24.48 -1.05
CA GLN A 505 -2.34 24.48 -0.94
C GLN A 505 -2.87 23.22 -0.25
N ALA A 506 -2.31 22.04 -0.54
CA ALA A 506 -2.69 20.81 0.13
C ALA A 506 -2.35 20.84 1.63
N ARG A 507 -1.18 21.36 1.99
CA ARG A 507 -0.74 21.50 3.38
C ARG A 507 -1.67 22.42 4.17
N GLU A 508 -2.06 23.56 3.60
CA GLU A 508 -3.02 24.50 4.21
C GLU A 508 -4.38 23.87 4.51
N LYS A 509 -4.76 22.83 3.76
CA LYS A 509 -5.98 22.05 3.94
C LYS A 509 -5.80 20.82 4.84
N GLY A 510 -4.62 20.64 5.45
CA GLY A 510 -4.33 19.52 6.35
C GLY A 510 -4.14 18.16 5.65
N ALA A 511 -3.96 18.16 4.32
CA ALA A 511 -3.59 16.98 3.57
C ALA A 511 -2.10 16.65 3.77
N LEU A 512 -1.74 15.37 3.64
CA LEU A 512 -0.34 14.96 3.59
C LEU A 512 0.31 15.47 2.31
N THR A 513 1.56 15.89 2.40
CA THR A 513 2.35 16.34 1.26
C THR A 513 3.46 15.36 0.97
N GLY A 514 3.74 15.10 -0.30
CA GLY A 514 4.82 14.21 -0.67
C GLY A 514 5.46 14.44 -2.01
N ALA A 515 6.67 13.89 -2.15
CA ALA A 515 7.52 14.12 -3.29
C ALA A 515 8.34 12.89 -3.69
N CYS A 516 8.48 12.68 -5.00
CA CYS A 516 9.47 11.79 -5.60
C CYS A 516 10.60 12.62 -6.23
N PHE A 517 11.64 12.89 -5.44
CA PHE A 517 12.77 13.72 -5.87
C PHE A 517 13.67 13.00 -6.85
N LEU A 518 14.11 13.70 -7.90
CA LEU A 518 15.09 13.20 -8.86
C LEU A 518 16.36 14.05 -8.76
N GLU A 519 17.52 13.40 -8.79
CA GLU A 519 18.82 14.07 -8.84
C GLU A 519 18.93 14.85 -10.16
N LEU A 520 18.81 16.17 -10.06
CA LEU A 520 18.91 17.10 -11.19
C LEU A 520 19.58 18.39 -10.71
N GLU A 521 20.56 18.88 -11.46
CA GLU A 521 21.23 20.15 -11.15
C GLU A 521 20.29 21.35 -11.23
N ALA A 522 19.40 21.36 -12.24
CA ALA A 522 18.50 22.47 -12.52
C ALA A 522 17.27 22.53 -11.59
N GLN A 523 17.03 21.51 -10.76
CA GLN A 523 15.85 21.41 -9.92
C GLN A 523 16.21 20.81 -8.55
N PRO A 524 16.76 21.62 -7.62
CA PRO A 524 17.04 21.16 -6.28
C PRO A 524 15.75 20.75 -5.55
N PRO A 525 15.80 19.74 -4.66
CA PRO A 525 14.63 19.25 -3.96
C PRO A 525 14.08 20.29 -2.97
N GLU A 526 12.79 20.59 -3.06
CA GLU A 526 12.08 21.35 -2.04
C GLU A 526 11.67 20.43 -0.88
N LEU A 527 12.49 20.42 0.18
CA LEU A 527 12.30 19.56 1.36
C LEU A 527 11.15 20.06 2.26
N GLY A 528 10.77 19.24 3.25
CA GLY A 528 9.72 19.57 4.21
C GLY A 528 8.33 19.01 3.88
N VAL A 529 8.27 17.98 3.04
CA VAL A 529 7.07 17.17 2.81
C VAL A 529 6.90 16.09 3.88
N ASP A 530 5.70 15.55 4.04
CA ASP A 530 5.35 14.52 5.04
C ASP A 530 5.82 13.12 4.65
N PHE A 531 5.89 12.84 3.35
CA PHE A 531 6.38 11.59 2.79
C PHE A 531 7.22 11.82 1.54
N PHE A 532 8.34 11.11 1.38
CA PHE A 532 9.17 11.30 0.19
C PHE A 532 9.94 10.05 -0.21
N ASN A 533 10.45 10.06 -1.43
CA ASN A 533 11.53 9.18 -1.82
C ASN A 533 12.46 9.89 -2.82
N THR A 534 13.69 9.40 -2.97
CA THR A 534 14.74 10.02 -3.77
C THR A 534 15.32 9.04 -4.78
N PHE A 535 15.67 9.57 -5.96
CA PHE A 535 16.13 8.78 -7.09
C PHE A 535 17.30 9.47 -7.75
N GLN A 536 18.35 8.70 -8.07
CA GLN A 536 19.46 9.17 -8.90
C GLN A 536 18.99 9.48 -10.33
N GLU A 537 19.74 10.31 -11.03
CA GLU A 537 19.39 10.78 -12.38
C GLU A 537 19.14 9.61 -13.35
N ASN A 538 20.02 8.61 -13.31
CA ASN A 538 19.94 7.39 -14.12
C ASN A 538 18.71 6.50 -13.80
N SER A 539 17.99 6.82 -12.72
CA SER A 539 16.80 6.12 -12.24
C SER A 539 15.51 6.92 -12.56
N ARG A 540 15.55 7.91 -13.46
CA ARG A 540 14.37 8.70 -13.89
C ARG A 540 13.16 7.84 -14.24
N HIS A 541 13.29 6.86 -15.12
CA HIS A 541 12.15 6.00 -15.51
C HIS A 541 11.71 5.07 -14.37
N PHE A 542 12.62 4.68 -13.48
CA PHE A 542 12.31 3.90 -12.30
C PHE A 542 11.48 4.72 -11.30
N ARG A 543 11.81 6.01 -11.12
CA ARG A 543 11.04 6.96 -10.31
C ARG A 543 9.58 7.05 -10.76
N GLN A 544 9.30 7.02 -12.06
CA GLN A 544 7.92 7.23 -12.54
C GLN A 544 6.96 6.15 -12.03
N LYS A 545 7.47 4.93 -11.79
CA LYS A 545 6.69 3.85 -11.16
C LYS A 545 6.19 4.22 -9.76
N TRP A 546 6.92 5.03 -9.00
CA TRP A 546 6.50 5.43 -7.65
C TRP A 546 5.23 6.28 -7.65
N PHE A 547 4.91 6.96 -8.75
CA PHE A 547 3.66 7.70 -8.86
C PHE A 547 2.43 6.78 -8.96
N GLU A 548 2.58 5.47 -9.25
CA GLU A 548 1.50 4.48 -9.18
C GLU A 548 0.94 4.33 -7.74
N ALA A 549 1.66 4.83 -6.73
CA ALA A 549 1.15 4.97 -5.36
C ALA A 549 -0.03 5.97 -5.24
N ALA A 550 -0.18 6.88 -6.20
CA ALA A 550 -1.30 7.80 -6.27
C ALA A 550 -2.59 7.13 -6.78
N ASP A 551 -3.74 7.64 -6.34
CA ASP A 551 -5.06 7.20 -6.78
C ASP A 551 -5.50 7.86 -8.08
N PHE A 552 -5.18 9.14 -8.22
CA PHE A 552 -5.64 9.96 -9.34
C PHE A 552 -4.52 10.83 -9.90
N CYS A 553 -4.61 11.10 -11.20
CA CYS A 553 -3.64 11.93 -11.93
C CYS A 553 -4.28 13.24 -12.37
N ILE A 554 -3.61 14.34 -12.07
CA ILE A 554 -4.02 15.69 -12.45
C ILE A 554 -2.85 16.34 -13.18
N PHE A 555 -3.04 16.60 -14.47
CA PHE A 555 -2.07 17.23 -15.36
C PHE A 555 -2.44 18.70 -15.54
N ASN A 556 -1.62 19.58 -14.96
CA ASN A 556 -1.73 21.02 -15.13
C ASN A 556 -0.76 21.50 -16.21
N VAL A 557 -0.82 22.78 -16.57
CA VAL A 557 0.11 23.41 -17.53
C VAL A 557 1.55 23.02 -17.21
N GLY A 558 2.27 22.54 -18.22
CA GLY A 558 3.59 21.96 -18.05
C GLY A 558 4.34 21.73 -19.35
N GLY A 559 5.59 21.29 -19.22
CA GLY A 559 6.50 21.07 -20.34
C GLY A 559 6.70 19.60 -20.70
N VAL A 560 7.86 19.28 -21.27
CA VAL A 560 8.21 17.91 -21.70
C VAL A 560 8.23 16.88 -20.57
N GLY A 561 8.55 17.29 -19.34
CA GLY A 561 8.45 16.41 -18.17
C GLY A 561 7.00 16.01 -17.88
N THR A 562 6.07 16.97 -17.93
CA THR A 562 4.63 16.69 -17.77
C THR A 562 4.11 15.83 -18.93
N LEU A 563 4.59 16.05 -20.15
CA LEU A 563 4.22 15.24 -21.31
C LEU A 563 4.71 13.78 -21.20
N GLU A 564 5.90 13.55 -20.64
CA GLU A 564 6.38 12.20 -20.33
C GLU A 564 5.41 11.48 -19.39
N GLU A 565 5.00 12.14 -18.30
CA GLU A 565 4.06 11.57 -17.32
C GLU A 565 2.71 11.26 -17.95
N ILE A 566 2.19 12.15 -18.80
CA ILE A 566 0.96 11.90 -19.57
C ILE A 566 1.10 10.62 -20.40
N GLY A 567 2.21 10.46 -21.12
CA GLY A 567 2.45 9.29 -21.96
C GLY A 567 2.48 7.98 -21.15
N ILE A 568 3.19 7.99 -20.01
CA ILE A 568 3.28 6.85 -19.08
C ILE A 568 1.90 6.53 -18.52
N GLU A 569 1.19 7.54 -18.01
CA GLU A 569 -0.06 7.35 -17.30
C GLU A 569 -1.22 6.92 -18.21
N LEU A 570 -1.28 7.44 -19.44
CA LEU A 570 -2.24 6.97 -20.45
C LEU A 570 -1.95 5.51 -20.86
N CYS A 571 -0.67 5.12 -20.92
CA CYS A 571 -0.30 3.72 -21.13
C CYS A 571 -0.70 2.85 -19.93
N ASN A 572 -0.48 3.32 -18.70
CA ASN A 572 -0.88 2.60 -17.49
C ASN A 572 -2.39 2.37 -17.43
N LEU A 573 -3.20 3.36 -17.83
CA LEU A 573 -4.65 3.22 -17.99
C LEU A 573 -4.99 2.15 -19.02
N LYS A 574 -4.42 2.24 -20.23
CA LYS A 574 -4.68 1.29 -21.33
C LYS A 574 -4.31 -0.15 -20.97
N LEU A 575 -3.18 -0.35 -20.29
CA LEU A 575 -2.62 -1.65 -19.93
C LEU A 575 -3.28 -2.27 -18.69
N GLY A 576 -4.16 -1.54 -18.00
CA GLY A 576 -4.75 -1.98 -16.74
C GLY A 576 -3.76 -2.02 -15.58
N ILE A 577 -2.62 -1.32 -15.69
CA ILE A 577 -1.70 -1.11 -14.57
C ILE A 577 -2.37 -0.20 -13.55
N ARG A 578 -3.00 0.88 -14.01
CA ARG A 578 -3.96 1.63 -13.21
C ARG A 578 -5.38 1.13 -13.47
N PRO A 579 -6.24 1.14 -12.43
CA PRO A 579 -7.66 0.93 -12.65
C PRO A 579 -8.24 2.03 -13.54
N ARG A 580 -9.42 1.80 -14.10
CA ARG A 580 -10.12 2.82 -14.88
C ARG A 580 -10.64 3.93 -13.95
N VAL A 581 -9.83 4.98 -13.77
CA VAL A 581 -10.09 6.14 -12.91
C VAL A 581 -10.08 7.43 -13.73
N PRO A 582 -10.62 8.55 -13.22
CA PRO A 582 -10.51 9.86 -13.84
C PRO A 582 -9.07 10.35 -14.05
N TYR A 583 -8.80 10.85 -15.25
CA TYR A 583 -7.58 11.56 -15.65
C TYR A 583 -7.97 12.99 -16.02
N VAL A 584 -7.41 13.96 -15.32
CA VAL A 584 -7.77 15.38 -15.48
C VAL A 584 -6.64 16.14 -16.13
N PHE A 585 -6.94 16.81 -17.23
CA PHE A 585 -6.08 17.75 -17.93
C PHE A 585 -6.63 19.15 -17.70
N PHE A 586 -6.04 19.86 -16.75
CA PHE A 586 -6.52 21.15 -16.29
C PHE A 586 -5.82 22.29 -17.04
N ASN A 587 -6.59 23.32 -17.43
CA ASN A 587 -6.29 24.27 -18.51
C ASN A 587 -6.63 23.69 -19.90
N ALA A 588 -7.92 23.61 -20.23
CA ALA A 588 -8.43 22.99 -21.45
C ALA A 588 -7.89 23.64 -22.73
N LYS A 589 -7.73 24.98 -22.71
CA LYS A 589 -7.15 25.72 -23.84
C LYS A 589 -5.71 25.30 -24.12
N PHE A 590 -4.87 25.21 -23.07
CA PHE A 590 -3.48 24.79 -23.21
C PHE A 590 -3.37 23.37 -23.80
N TRP A 591 -4.25 22.47 -23.36
CA TRP A 591 -4.25 21.07 -23.78
C TRP A 591 -5.02 20.77 -25.08
N GLY A 592 -5.54 21.77 -25.80
CA GLY A 592 -6.39 21.58 -26.98
C GLY A 592 -5.77 20.69 -28.06
N SER A 593 -4.48 20.89 -28.39
CA SER A 593 -3.78 20.06 -29.38
C SER A 593 -3.58 18.61 -28.93
N LEU A 594 -3.33 18.39 -27.63
CA LEU A 594 -3.22 17.04 -27.07
C LEU A 594 -4.58 16.32 -27.09
N ARG A 595 -5.68 17.04 -26.77
CA ARG A 595 -7.03 16.50 -26.88
C ARG A 595 -7.31 16.01 -28.30
N ALA A 596 -7.04 16.85 -29.31
CA ALA A 596 -7.21 16.48 -30.72
C ALA A 596 -6.34 15.27 -31.11
N GLN A 597 -5.12 15.18 -30.59
CA GLN A 597 -4.23 14.03 -30.83
C GLN A 597 -4.79 12.74 -30.21
N VAL A 598 -5.32 12.79 -28.99
CA VAL A 598 -5.95 11.64 -28.33
C VAL A 598 -7.19 11.19 -29.11
N GLU A 599 -8.04 12.12 -29.54
CA GLU A 599 -9.21 11.85 -30.37
C GLU A 599 -8.83 11.18 -31.70
N GLN A 600 -7.78 11.68 -32.36
CA GLN A 600 -7.24 11.07 -33.59
C GLN A 600 -6.74 9.64 -33.34
N MET A 601 -5.97 9.40 -32.27
CA MET A 601 -5.51 8.06 -31.91
C MET A 601 -6.67 7.09 -31.67
N ILE A 602 -7.77 7.56 -31.08
CA ILE A 602 -8.97 6.74 -30.86
C ILE A 602 -9.68 6.45 -32.19
N SER A 603 -9.88 7.48 -33.02
CA SER A 603 -10.49 7.34 -34.36
C SER A 603 -9.74 6.35 -35.23
N ASP A 604 -8.41 6.43 -35.24
CA ASP A 604 -7.51 5.55 -36.00
C ASP A 604 -7.32 4.17 -35.35
N LYS A 605 -8.04 3.88 -34.27
CA LYS A 605 -7.97 2.62 -33.51
C LYS A 605 -6.57 2.31 -32.97
N ARG A 606 -5.75 3.33 -32.72
CA ARG A 606 -4.44 3.25 -32.05
C ARG A 606 -4.57 3.30 -30.51
N ALA A 607 -5.67 3.88 -30.03
CA ALA A 607 -6.13 3.82 -28.66
C ALA A 607 -7.56 3.25 -28.60
N PRO A 608 -7.93 2.50 -27.54
CA PRO A 608 -9.29 2.00 -27.40
C PRO A 608 -10.27 3.12 -27.06
N ALA A 609 -11.45 3.10 -27.67
CA ALA A 609 -12.46 4.16 -27.53
C ALA A 609 -12.90 4.40 -26.08
N TRP A 610 -12.96 3.35 -25.25
CA TRP A 610 -13.34 3.47 -23.84
C TRP A 610 -12.39 4.37 -23.03
N MET A 611 -11.18 4.68 -23.49
CA MET A 611 -10.29 5.60 -22.76
C MET A 611 -10.86 7.01 -22.69
N ALA A 612 -11.61 7.45 -23.71
CA ALA A 612 -12.25 8.77 -23.72
C ALA A 612 -13.20 8.95 -22.52
N ASP A 613 -13.79 7.86 -22.03
CA ASP A 613 -14.67 7.89 -20.87
C ASP A 613 -13.98 8.34 -19.59
N TYR A 614 -12.65 8.19 -19.50
CA TYR A 614 -11.89 8.42 -18.28
C TYR A 614 -11.00 9.66 -18.37
N ILE A 615 -11.03 10.40 -19.48
CA ILE A 615 -10.23 11.59 -19.71
C ILE A 615 -11.14 12.83 -19.70
N LEU A 616 -10.78 13.82 -18.88
CA LEU A 616 -11.43 15.12 -18.87
C LEU A 616 -10.40 16.22 -19.10
N PHE A 617 -10.67 17.08 -20.08
CA PHE A 617 -9.94 18.33 -20.28
C PHE A 617 -10.87 19.48 -19.87
N THR A 618 -10.52 20.26 -18.86
CA THR A 618 -11.42 21.30 -18.33
C THR A 618 -10.67 22.49 -17.70
N ASP A 619 -11.38 23.59 -17.53
CA ASP A 619 -10.99 24.77 -16.75
C ASP A 619 -11.84 24.94 -15.48
N ASP A 620 -12.88 24.10 -15.29
CA ASP A 620 -13.86 24.19 -14.21
C ASP A 620 -13.58 23.12 -13.12
N PRO A 621 -13.11 23.53 -11.93
CA PRO A 621 -12.97 22.65 -10.77
C PRO A 621 -14.25 21.89 -10.38
N ASP A 622 -15.44 22.49 -10.56
CA ASP A 622 -16.70 21.83 -10.24
C ASP A 622 -17.04 20.74 -11.28
N GLU A 623 -16.62 20.90 -12.54
CA GLU A 623 -16.71 19.85 -13.55
C GLU A 623 -15.84 18.65 -13.19
N VAL A 624 -14.66 18.87 -12.64
CA VAL A 624 -13.79 17.79 -12.15
C VAL A 624 -14.51 16.97 -11.08
N VAL A 625 -15.14 17.60 -10.09
CA VAL A 625 -15.90 16.89 -9.05
C VAL A 625 -17.08 16.11 -9.63
N ARG A 626 -17.85 16.71 -10.55
CA ARG A 626 -18.95 16.01 -11.26
C ARG A 626 -18.45 14.81 -12.05
N PHE A 627 -17.29 14.94 -12.70
CA PHE A 627 -16.65 13.87 -13.45
C PHE A 627 -16.22 12.72 -12.55
N TYR A 628 -15.61 13.03 -11.40
CA TYR A 628 -15.25 12.03 -10.40
C TYR A 628 -16.49 11.30 -9.89
N ARG A 629 -17.54 12.00 -9.45
CA ARG A 629 -18.80 11.35 -9.01
C ARG A 629 -19.33 10.37 -10.05
N ARG A 630 -19.45 10.82 -11.31
CA ARG A 630 -19.98 10.00 -12.42
C ARG A 630 -19.13 8.76 -12.72
N LYS A 631 -17.81 8.89 -12.73
CA LYS A 631 -16.90 7.79 -13.14
C LYS A 631 -16.56 6.84 -12.00
N LEU A 632 -16.58 7.35 -10.77
CA LEU A 632 -16.42 6.54 -9.58
C LEU A 632 -17.74 5.89 -9.16
N GLN A 633 -18.90 6.45 -9.52
CA GLN A 633 -20.23 5.99 -9.08
C GLN A 633 -20.35 5.99 -7.54
N VAL A 634 -19.88 7.07 -6.90
CA VAL A 634 -19.87 7.23 -5.44
C VAL A 634 -20.61 8.48 -4.98
N LEU A 635 -21.11 8.47 -3.74
CA LEU A 635 -21.72 9.62 -3.07
C LEU A 635 -20.70 10.68 -2.61
#